data_AF-A0AAU7P0W9-F1
#
_entry.id   AF-A0AAU7P0W9-F1
#
_cell.length_a   1.000
_cell.length_b   1.000
_cell.length_c   1.000
_cell.angle_alpha   90.00
_cell.angle_beta   90.00
_cell.angle_gamma   90.00
#
_symmetry.space_group_name_H-M   'P 1'
#
loop_
_entity.id
_entity.type
_entity.pdbx_description
1 polymer ?
#
loop_
_entity_poly.entity_id
_entity_poly.type
_entity_poly.pdbx_seq_one_letter_code
_entity_poly.pdbx_strand_id
1 'polypeptide(L)'
;MKSTKNSYYKLLGYGVFALSFSFPHEVFAEGFRPPSVSSIMPACGAPGEEVTISGYGFGAMNLDISVSGAGAEILEATGHDALFVIPAEINPGMTKVIATNPGGQTGEIDFQVKGTEICGNNFDDDCDGSVDEIDACPSEAVTLDTSPSSQAFALNKKKNIATSLGFAPPSGSSYTVNVSQTITPNNGLSASPNINGLSYTKSSKFSTVLAQELTPSVEGEYTIITTATIAQTGQATTTFAKVRVASDIQSEVKVFSPLASPNTLSVNSSEPVLLTASVAGKGQQFISDVFVRDLDSLATYSLSDNGLNGDLQADDFVFSGQFTISTDGKGSGDCFNILAVAVVNGIETESEPRKLCLTKYPVGFKIISEDEIEQNGFTTSFGPTVSKDIINIKVGDSTTEEQIDQIISGIGGEIIGSRPLFGDYQIKLLTTPGSLTELVWIVANLQENPEIIAADLTYYGNMLQSLSSSDPYLGDQYYLSKIRVDEAWYIARGNKLVAVVDSGVDLDHSDLVGQIINGKDFVDGDMLPDDLNGHGTHVAGIIGAKTDNNLGISGVVWNSKILAVRVLNAFGNAPYYNALADGITFSAEAGAKIINVSGGFTADAKSAGLLCGLKESLGIIPEGNCLEEVKAAITTVCQAVEYITSSGGMVVAASGNSGGIDKHYPAACPTAIAVAATDSNDARASFSQYGPWVDIAAPGEEILSTFPAQFTCNRCIFDYDYFFANGTSQASPIVAGAASVVWARSPELTASEVEERLKKSAKPLPGAQVGAGRIDVFEAVFDGSFEDKNMRLWDYDGTVITVLNLGDITPQDLDRMGYASTGPAGTQTSGTLTQRFQVQEGVSAIPISFKYAFISEEYPEWVGTQFNDSLTIKLKAPNGSVTTLANETINSAQFSPISGIDFPGGDSTVGWTGWKSVSMEVPISAGQGEYEIQLEDAGDSIYDTVLLIDRIKFDTNN
;
A
#
# COMPACT_ATOMS: atom_id res chain seq x y z
N MET A 1 -6.93 -28.44 21.57
CA MET A 1 -6.25 -28.86 22.82
C MET A 1 -5.10 -27.89 23.14
N LYS A 2 -4.88 -27.59 24.43
CA LYS A 2 -3.94 -26.58 24.96
C LYS A 2 -2.44 -26.96 24.83
N SER A 3 -1.62 -25.94 24.54
CA SER A 3 -0.21 -25.67 24.93
C SER A 3 0.63 -26.78 25.58
N THR A 4 1.86 -27.01 25.08
CA THR A 4 3.11 -26.72 25.82
C THR A 4 4.38 -26.74 24.93
N LYS A 5 5.37 -25.96 25.37
CA LYS A 5 6.69 -25.62 24.81
C LYS A 5 7.61 -26.78 24.39
N ASN A 6 8.47 -26.47 23.42
CA ASN A 6 9.83 -27.00 23.16
C ASN A 6 10.08 -28.50 23.31
N SER A 7 10.34 -29.19 22.19
CA SER A 7 11.41 -30.19 22.06
C SER A 7 11.64 -30.59 20.60
N TYR A 8 12.88 -30.39 20.13
CA TYR A 8 13.44 -31.05 18.96
C TYR A 8 13.38 -32.57 19.11
N TYR A 9 12.88 -33.29 18.10
CA TYR A 9 13.25 -34.70 17.89
C TYR A 9 13.46 -35.01 16.41
N LYS A 10 14.73 -35.24 16.07
CA LYS A 10 15.17 -36.19 15.03
C LYS A 10 14.61 -37.57 15.40
N LEU A 11 13.98 -38.25 14.44
CA LEU A 11 13.82 -39.70 14.46
C LEU A 11 14.05 -40.24 13.03
N LEU A 12 15.24 -40.83 12.83
CA LEU A 12 15.52 -41.75 11.73
C LEU A 12 15.10 -43.16 12.16
N GLY A 13 14.28 -43.80 11.32
CA GLY A 13 14.23 -45.24 11.00
C GLY A 13 14.14 -46.27 12.13
N TYR A 14 13.04 -47.03 12.17
CA TYR A 14 13.05 -48.49 11.96
C TYR A 14 11.63 -48.95 11.59
N GLY A 15 11.56 -49.74 10.52
CA GLY A 15 10.32 -50.15 9.87
C GLY A 15 9.43 -51.02 10.74
N VAL A 16 8.15 -50.66 10.74
CA VAL A 16 7.07 -51.64 10.65
C VAL A 16 6.87 -51.88 9.16
N PHE A 17 7.09 -53.13 8.71
CA PHE A 17 6.61 -53.60 7.42
C PHE A 17 5.09 -53.41 7.39
N ALA A 18 4.61 -52.32 6.79
CA ALA A 18 3.40 -52.44 6.00
C ALA A 18 3.81 -53.20 4.74
N LEU A 19 3.40 -54.45 4.62
CA LEU A 19 3.19 -55.04 3.30
C LEU A 19 2.09 -54.20 2.64
N SER A 20 2.48 -53.07 2.07
CA SER A 20 1.70 -52.45 1.03
C SER A 20 1.89 -53.35 -0.17
N PHE A 21 0.92 -54.23 -0.39
CA PHE A 21 0.53 -54.51 -1.76
C PHE A 21 0.55 -53.17 -2.49
N SER A 22 1.21 -53.09 -3.64
CA SER A 22 0.95 -52.01 -4.59
C SER A 22 -0.49 -52.20 -5.08
N PHE A 23 -1.43 -51.84 -4.22
CA PHE A 23 -2.63 -51.20 -4.67
C PHE A 23 -2.16 -49.81 -5.15
N PRO A 24 -2.59 -49.36 -6.33
CA PRO A 24 -2.50 -47.95 -6.63
C PRO A 24 -3.17 -47.22 -5.46
N HIS A 25 -2.44 -46.40 -4.70
CA HIS A 25 -3.08 -45.34 -3.92
C HIS A 25 -3.79 -44.48 -4.98
N GLU A 26 -5.11 -44.50 -5.19
CA GLU A 26 -6.20 -44.43 -4.20
C GLU A 26 -5.82 -43.42 -3.12
N VAL A 27 -5.91 -42.16 -3.54
CA VAL A 27 -6.18 -41.04 -2.68
C VAL A 27 -7.51 -41.33 -1.98
N PHE A 28 -7.53 -41.35 -0.66
CA PHE A 28 -8.78 -41.43 0.10
C PHE A 28 -9.70 -40.27 -0.29
N ALA A 29 -10.96 -40.61 -0.54
CA ALA A 29 -11.99 -39.87 -1.24
C ALA A 29 -12.57 -38.62 -0.52
N GLU A 30 -11.87 -37.99 0.43
CA GLU A 30 -12.43 -36.90 1.23
C GLU A 30 -11.96 -35.49 0.81
N GLY A 31 -11.14 -35.36 -0.25
CA GLY A 31 -10.49 -34.08 -0.58
C GLY A 31 -10.66 -33.52 -2.01
N PHE A 32 -11.25 -34.26 -2.97
CA PHE A 32 -11.38 -33.74 -4.34
C PHE A 32 -12.68 -32.97 -4.54
N ARG A 33 -12.56 -31.75 -5.09
CA ARG A 33 -13.71 -31.04 -5.66
C ARG A 33 -14.13 -31.76 -6.97
N PRO A 34 -15.43 -31.83 -7.30
CA PRO A 34 -15.87 -32.30 -8.61
C PRO A 34 -15.21 -31.43 -9.69
N PRO A 35 -14.80 -32.01 -10.84
CA PRO A 35 -14.41 -31.19 -11.96
C PRO A 35 -15.55 -30.21 -12.26
N SER A 36 -15.26 -28.94 -12.54
CA SER A 36 -16.26 -28.01 -13.05
C SER A 36 -15.77 -27.53 -14.39
N VAL A 37 -16.52 -27.77 -15.44
CA VAL A 37 -16.19 -27.28 -16.78
C VAL A 37 -16.86 -25.91 -16.95
N SER A 38 -16.07 -24.85 -17.09
CA SER A 38 -16.53 -23.48 -17.30
C SER A 38 -16.58 -23.07 -18.77
N SER A 39 -15.76 -23.66 -19.65
CA SER A 39 -15.76 -23.34 -21.08
C SER A 39 -15.14 -24.44 -21.95
N ILE A 40 -15.28 -24.30 -23.28
CA ILE A 40 -14.71 -25.21 -24.29
C ILE A 40 -14.12 -24.37 -25.46
N MET A 41 -12.94 -24.73 -25.95
CA MET A 41 -12.21 -24.02 -27.01
C MET A 41 -11.49 -24.98 -27.98
N PRO A 42 -11.47 -24.70 -29.29
CA PRO A 42 -12.28 -23.71 -29.99
C PRO A 42 -13.78 -23.95 -29.74
N ALA A 43 -14.59 -22.90 -29.93
CA ALA A 43 -16.02 -22.99 -29.68
C ALA A 43 -16.69 -24.06 -30.55
N CYS A 44 -16.05 -24.52 -31.64
CA CYS A 44 -16.47 -25.70 -32.37
C CYS A 44 -15.31 -26.59 -32.83
N GLY A 45 -15.56 -27.88 -33.05
CA GLY A 45 -14.58 -28.82 -33.61
C GLY A 45 -15.19 -30.06 -34.25
N ALA A 46 -14.53 -30.59 -35.28
CA ALA A 46 -14.91 -31.80 -36.03
C ALA A 46 -14.28 -33.09 -35.46
N PRO A 47 -14.74 -34.29 -35.84
CA PRO A 47 -14.17 -35.54 -35.33
C PRO A 47 -12.70 -35.67 -35.73
N GLY A 48 -11.84 -35.97 -34.75
CA GLY A 48 -10.39 -36.00 -34.91
C GLY A 48 -9.69 -34.66 -34.68
N GLU A 49 -10.41 -33.56 -34.43
CA GLU A 49 -9.84 -32.29 -34.00
C GLU A 49 -9.67 -32.23 -32.47
N GLU A 50 -8.70 -31.42 -32.04
CA GLU A 50 -8.33 -31.23 -30.65
C GLU A 50 -9.19 -30.12 -30.02
N VAL A 51 -9.80 -30.41 -28.88
CA VAL A 51 -10.65 -29.46 -28.16
C VAL A 51 -10.28 -29.45 -26.67
N THR A 52 -10.16 -28.24 -26.15
CA THR A 52 -9.84 -27.95 -24.74
C THR A 52 -11.12 -27.65 -23.99
N ILE A 53 -11.36 -28.34 -22.88
CA ILE A 53 -12.33 -27.90 -21.87
C ILE A 53 -11.59 -27.26 -20.70
N SER A 54 -12.09 -26.12 -20.22
CA SER A 54 -11.47 -25.34 -19.15
C SER A 54 -12.38 -25.26 -17.94
N GLY A 55 -11.80 -25.10 -16.75
CA GLY A 55 -12.49 -24.97 -15.46
C GLY A 55 -11.63 -25.40 -14.26
N TYR A 56 -12.14 -26.20 -13.31
CA TYR A 56 -11.41 -26.59 -12.09
C TYR A 56 -11.47 -28.11 -11.89
N GLY A 57 -10.39 -28.75 -11.44
CA GLY A 57 -10.42 -30.15 -10.99
C GLY A 57 -10.04 -31.20 -12.05
N PHE A 58 -9.39 -30.81 -13.14
CA PHE A 58 -8.99 -31.71 -14.24
C PHE A 58 -7.58 -32.33 -14.05
N GLY A 59 -6.80 -31.87 -13.07
CA GLY A 59 -5.41 -32.31 -12.84
C GLY A 59 -5.26 -33.67 -12.14
N ALA A 60 -6.29 -34.52 -12.11
CA ALA A 60 -6.27 -35.80 -11.43
C ALA A 60 -5.66 -36.91 -12.30
N MET A 61 -4.76 -37.74 -11.74
CA MET A 61 -4.26 -38.93 -12.45
C MET A 61 -5.42 -39.90 -12.73
N ASN A 62 -5.72 -40.18 -14.01
CA ASN A 62 -6.87 -40.96 -14.51
C ASN A 62 -8.21 -40.20 -14.61
N LEU A 63 -8.17 -38.93 -15.04
CA LEU A 63 -9.36 -38.24 -15.53
C LEU A 63 -9.94 -38.99 -16.76
N ASP A 64 -11.24 -39.25 -16.77
CA ASP A 64 -11.95 -39.78 -17.95
C ASP A 64 -12.84 -38.69 -18.55
N ILE A 65 -12.70 -38.45 -19.86
CA ILE A 65 -13.58 -37.54 -20.60
C ILE A 65 -14.40 -38.35 -21.58
N SER A 66 -15.71 -38.13 -21.55
CA SER A 66 -16.62 -38.69 -22.54
C SER A 66 -17.47 -37.62 -23.20
N VAL A 67 -17.70 -37.81 -24.49
CA VAL A 67 -18.46 -36.93 -25.37
C VAL A 67 -19.62 -37.77 -25.89
N SER A 68 -20.86 -37.44 -25.49
CA SER A 68 -22.03 -38.30 -25.76
C SER A 68 -21.95 -39.73 -25.22
N GLY A 69 -21.13 -39.97 -24.19
CA GLY A 69 -20.86 -41.31 -23.67
C GLY A 69 -19.88 -42.14 -24.51
N ALA A 70 -19.30 -41.58 -25.57
CA ALA A 70 -18.11 -42.13 -26.22
C ALA A 70 -16.85 -41.57 -25.52
N GLY A 71 -15.91 -42.45 -25.15
CA GLY A 71 -14.66 -42.03 -24.52
C GLY A 71 -13.80 -41.21 -25.48
N ALA A 72 -13.32 -40.06 -25.02
CA ALA A 72 -12.41 -39.20 -25.77
C ALA A 72 -10.97 -39.52 -25.41
N GLU A 73 -10.07 -39.46 -26.39
CA GLU A 73 -8.63 -39.59 -26.14
C GLU A 73 -8.13 -38.27 -25.54
N ILE A 74 -7.75 -38.30 -24.27
CA ILE A 74 -7.20 -37.14 -23.58
C ILE A 74 -5.73 -37.02 -23.95
N LEU A 75 -5.36 -35.89 -24.54
CA LEU A 75 -3.99 -35.58 -24.93
C LEU A 75 -3.22 -34.92 -23.78
N GLU A 76 -3.88 -34.03 -23.04
CA GLU A 76 -3.30 -33.32 -21.90
C GLU A 76 -4.38 -32.93 -20.88
N ALA A 77 -4.08 -32.98 -19.58
CA ALA A 77 -4.97 -32.50 -18.53
C ALA A 77 -4.18 -31.81 -17.42
N THR A 78 -4.48 -30.54 -17.16
CA THR A 78 -3.90 -29.69 -16.12
C THR A 78 -4.93 -29.48 -15.02
N GLY A 79 -4.55 -28.86 -13.89
CA GLY A 79 -5.49 -28.57 -12.80
C GLY A 79 -6.80 -27.87 -13.24
N HIS A 80 -6.77 -27.17 -14.37
CA HIS A 80 -7.85 -26.33 -14.89
C HIS A 80 -8.32 -26.68 -16.30
N ASP A 81 -7.48 -27.28 -17.16
CA ASP A 81 -7.87 -27.59 -18.53
C ASP A 81 -7.72 -29.08 -18.83
N ALA A 82 -8.52 -29.59 -19.76
CA ALA A 82 -8.27 -30.88 -20.36
C ALA A 82 -8.44 -30.80 -21.88
N LEU A 83 -7.37 -31.08 -22.60
CA LEU A 83 -7.32 -31.20 -24.05
C LEU A 83 -7.60 -32.65 -24.44
N PHE A 84 -8.58 -32.85 -25.31
CA PHE A 84 -8.92 -34.18 -25.82
C PHE A 84 -9.28 -34.14 -27.30
N VAL A 85 -9.18 -35.30 -27.95
CA VAL A 85 -9.59 -35.48 -29.35
C VAL A 85 -11.06 -35.88 -29.42
N ILE A 86 -11.80 -35.20 -30.29
CA ILE A 86 -13.20 -35.48 -30.55
C ILE A 86 -13.36 -36.91 -31.13
N PRO A 87 -14.17 -37.81 -30.51
CA PRO A 87 -14.38 -39.17 -31.01
C PRO A 87 -14.97 -39.22 -32.42
N ALA A 88 -14.59 -40.23 -33.20
CA ALA A 88 -15.02 -40.39 -34.60
C ALA A 88 -16.54 -40.62 -34.78
N GLU A 89 -17.23 -41.10 -33.74
CA GLU A 89 -18.68 -41.37 -33.77
C GLU A 89 -19.37 -40.66 -32.60
N ILE A 90 -20.14 -39.61 -32.89
CA ILE A 90 -20.89 -38.81 -31.91
C ILE A 90 -22.34 -38.72 -32.36
N ASN A 91 -23.28 -38.92 -31.43
CA ASN A 91 -24.70 -38.82 -31.75
C ASN A 91 -25.12 -37.34 -31.88
N PRO A 92 -25.87 -36.96 -32.94
CA PRO A 92 -26.34 -35.58 -33.11
C PRO A 92 -27.42 -35.20 -32.08
N GLY A 93 -27.32 -33.98 -31.53
CA GLY A 93 -28.21 -33.49 -30.47
C GLY A 93 -27.49 -32.68 -29.38
N MET A 94 -28.24 -32.23 -28.36
CA MET A 94 -27.64 -31.69 -27.13
C MET A 94 -26.97 -32.84 -26.38
N THR A 95 -25.68 -32.69 -26.16
CA THR A 95 -24.77 -33.73 -25.73
C THR A 95 -23.91 -33.19 -24.59
N LYS A 96 -23.40 -34.06 -23.72
CA LYS A 96 -22.59 -33.66 -22.56
C LYS A 96 -21.14 -34.02 -22.76
N VAL A 97 -20.23 -33.09 -22.40
CA VAL A 97 -18.83 -33.45 -22.14
C VAL A 97 -18.82 -33.73 -20.65
N ILE A 98 -18.53 -34.96 -20.29
CA ILE A 98 -18.50 -35.41 -18.91
C ILE A 98 -17.05 -35.71 -18.57
N ALA A 99 -16.49 -34.93 -17.65
CA ALA A 99 -15.18 -35.14 -17.08
C ALA A 99 -15.34 -35.82 -15.71
N THR A 100 -14.79 -37.00 -15.56
CA THR A 100 -14.93 -37.83 -14.36
C THR A 100 -13.57 -37.96 -13.69
N ASN A 101 -13.47 -37.54 -12.43
CA ASN A 101 -12.25 -37.71 -11.67
C ASN A 101 -12.13 -39.16 -11.13
N PRO A 102 -10.95 -39.58 -10.65
CA PRO A 102 -10.72 -40.94 -10.12
C PRO A 102 -11.57 -41.32 -8.90
N GLY A 103 -12.15 -40.32 -8.22
CA GLY A 103 -13.10 -40.51 -7.12
C GLY A 103 -14.55 -40.73 -7.59
N GLY A 104 -14.81 -40.76 -8.91
CA GLY A 104 -16.12 -40.98 -9.51
C GLY A 104 -17.02 -39.73 -9.53
N GLN A 105 -16.49 -38.55 -9.20
CA GLN A 105 -17.24 -37.30 -9.27
C GLN A 105 -17.13 -36.70 -10.67
N THR A 106 -18.25 -36.20 -11.20
CA THR A 106 -18.35 -35.69 -12.57
C THR A 106 -18.56 -34.18 -12.62
N GLY A 107 -17.85 -33.55 -13.56
CA GLY A 107 -18.13 -32.21 -14.08
C GLY A 107 -18.73 -32.31 -15.46
N GLU A 108 -19.76 -31.51 -15.75
CA GLU A 108 -20.46 -31.58 -17.02
C GLU A 108 -20.63 -30.20 -17.63
N ILE A 109 -20.39 -30.10 -18.93
CA ILE A 109 -20.84 -28.98 -19.75
C ILE A 109 -21.70 -29.55 -20.89
N ASP A 110 -22.88 -28.95 -21.06
CA ASP A 110 -23.72 -29.24 -22.21
C ASP A 110 -23.12 -28.56 -23.45
N PHE A 111 -23.19 -29.22 -24.59
CA PHE A 111 -22.78 -28.68 -25.89
C PHE A 111 -23.68 -29.23 -26.99
N GLN A 112 -23.73 -28.58 -28.14
CA GLN A 112 -24.58 -29.02 -29.24
C GLN A 112 -23.76 -29.73 -30.31
N VAL A 113 -24.21 -30.90 -30.76
CA VAL A 113 -23.63 -31.61 -31.91
C VAL A 113 -24.51 -31.35 -33.13
N LYS A 114 -23.96 -30.70 -34.15
CA LYS A 114 -24.65 -30.40 -35.41
C LYS A 114 -23.95 -31.12 -36.56
N GLY A 115 -24.55 -32.20 -37.04
CA GLY A 115 -23.87 -33.09 -37.98
C GLY A 115 -22.80 -33.93 -37.25
N THR A 116 -21.53 -33.75 -37.60
CA THR A 116 -20.39 -34.42 -36.94
C THR A 116 -19.57 -33.49 -36.05
N GLU A 117 -19.90 -32.20 -35.95
CA GLU A 117 -19.13 -31.18 -35.21
C GLU A 117 -19.76 -30.86 -33.84
N ILE A 118 -18.90 -30.52 -32.86
CA ILE A 118 -19.21 -30.07 -31.50
C ILE A 118 -19.28 -28.52 -31.49
N CYS A 119 -20.22 -27.90 -30.77
CA CYS A 119 -20.34 -26.43 -30.59
C CYS A 119 -20.58 -26.05 -29.11
N GLY A 120 -19.83 -25.09 -28.57
CA GLY A 120 -19.82 -24.62 -27.18
C GLY A 120 -20.89 -23.59 -26.83
N ASN A 121 -20.98 -23.22 -25.54
CA ASN A 121 -22.11 -22.46 -24.97
C ASN A 121 -22.04 -20.93 -25.06
N ASN A 122 -20.95 -20.35 -25.57
CA ASN A 122 -20.91 -18.95 -25.98
C ASN A 122 -21.12 -18.93 -27.49
N PHE A 123 -22.35 -18.66 -27.90
CA PHE A 123 -22.74 -18.58 -29.31
C PHE A 123 -22.07 -17.37 -29.99
N ASP A 124 -20.88 -17.60 -30.56
CA ASP A 124 -20.42 -16.95 -31.80
C ASP A 124 -20.92 -17.81 -32.99
N ASP A 125 -21.36 -17.17 -34.07
CA ASP A 125 -22.36 -17.66 -35.01
C ASP A 125 -21.87 -18.40 -36.27
N ASP A 126 -20.64 -18.92 -36.28
CA ASP A 126 -19.99 -19.47 -37.46
C ASP A 126 -19.39 -20.87 -37.22
N CYS A 127 -20.29 -21.87 -37.23
CA CYS A 127 -19.92 -23.27 -37.44
C CYS A 127 -20.78 -23.84 -38.58
N ASP A 128 -20.40 -23.47 -39.81
CA ASP A 128 -20.98 -24.00 -41.05
C ASP A 128 -19.97 -24.75 -41.94
N GLY A 129 -18.74 -24.95 -41.46
CA GLY A 129 -17.75 -25.79 -42.12
C GLY A 129 -17.13 -25.16 -43.36
N SER A 130 -17.02 -23.83 -43.44
CA SER A 130 -16.27 -23.16 -44.50
C SER A 130 -15.13 -22.27 -43.97
N VAL A 131 -13.99 -22.38 -44.65
CA VAL A 131 -12.79 -21.55 -44.45
C VAL A 131 -13.02 -20.26 -45.25
N ASP A 132 -12.96 -19.10 -44.58
CA ASP A 132 -13.14 -17.71 -45.09
C ASP A 132 -14.56 -17.12 -44.99
N GLU A 133 -14.79 -16.14 -44.10
CA GLU A 133 -15.11 -14.73 -44.40
C GLU A 133 -15.73 -13.96 -43.22
N ILE A 134 -15.40 -12.67 -43.13
CA ILE A 134 -16.10 -11.64 -42.36
C ILE A 134 -17.47 -11.41 -43.03
N ASP A 135 -18.62 -11.79 -42.45
CA ASP A 135 -19.93 -11.18 -42.78
C ASP A 135 -21.12 -11.45 -41.82
N ALA A 136 -21.83 -10.36 -41.51
CA ALA A 136 -23.16 -10.10 -40.91
C ALA A 136 -24.04 -11.19 -40.22
N CYS A 137 -24.54 -10.85 -39.01
CA CYS A 137 -25.54 -11.56 -38.20
C CYS A 137 -26.84 -11.99 -38.95
N PRO A 138 -27.46 -13.13 -38.59
CA PRO A 138 -28.66 -13.65 -39.25
C PRO A 138 -29.93 -12.85 -38.96
N SER A 139 -30.81 -12.82 -39.96
CA SER A 139 -32.04 -11.99 -40.04
C SER A 139 -33.29 -12.57 -39.34
N GLU A 140 -33.13 -13.59 -38.47
CA GLU A 140 -34.21 -14.17 -37.66
C GLU A 140 -33.70 -14.55 -36.26
N ALA A 141 -33.64 -13.58 -35.34
CA ALA A 141 -33.21 -13.82 -33.96
C ALA A 141 -34.32 -13.52 -32.94
N VAL A 142 -34.69 -14.53 -32.15
CA VAL A 142 -35.36 -14.37 -30.85
C VAL A 142 -34.28 -14.31 -29.78
N THR A 143 -34.31 -13.27 -28.95
CA THR A 143 -33.38 -13.12 -27.82
C THR A 143 -34.14 -13.16 -26.50
N LEU A 144 -33.57 -13.84 -25.50
CA LEU A 144 -34.04 -13.81 -24.12
C LEU A 144 -32.88 -13.42 -23.22
N ASP A 145 -33.15 -12.52 -22.28
CA ASP A 145 -32.19 -12.13 -21.25
C ASP A 145 -32.89 -12.00 -19.90
N THR A 146 -32.33 -12.63 -18.86
CA THR A 146 -32.86 -12.60 -17.49
C THR A 146 -31.82 -12.02 -16.57
N SER A 147 -32.07 -10.81 -16.06
CA SER A 147 -31.13 -10.09 -15.21
C SER A 147 -31.71 -9.87 -13.80
N PRO A 148 -30.95 -10.14 -12.72
CA PRO A 148 -29.73 -10.96 -12.66
C PRO A 148 -30.01 -12.48 -12.66
N SER A 149 -29.05 -13.26 -13.18
CA SER A 149 -29.15 -14.71 -13.46
C SER A 149 -29.00 -15.62 -12.22
N SER A 150 -28.49 -15.10 -11.11
CA SER A 150 -28.40 -15.81 -9.82
C SER A 150 -28.87 -14.90 -8.69
N GLN A 151 -29.84 -15.37 -7.89
CA GLN A 151 -30.43 -14.57 -6.82
C GLN A 151 -30.70 -15.40 -5.56
N ALA A 152 -30.39 -14.83 -4.40
CA ALA A 152 -30.78 -15.37 -3.10
C ALA A 152 -32.13 -14.78 -2.66
N PHE A 153 -33.06 -15.65 -2.25
CA PHE A 153 -34.41 -15.31 -1.83
C PHE A 153 -34.63 -15.77 -0.39
N ALA A 154 -35.26 -14.92 0.42
CA ALA A 154 -35.76 -15.34 1.72
C ALA A 154 -37.02 -16.21 1.57
N LEU A 155 -37.12 -17.28 2.36
CA LEU A 155 -38.31 -18.13 2.42
C LEU A 155 -39.58 -17.31 2.73
N ASN A 156 -40.70 -17.58 2.04
CA ASN A 156 -42.00 -16.90 2.18
C ASN A 156 -42.04 -15.41 1.78
N LYS A 157 -40.99 -14.86 1.17
CA LYS A 157 -40.97 -13.47 0.70
C LYS A 157 -41.11 -13.40 -0.82
N LYS A 158 -42.10 -12.62 -1.26
CA LYS A 158 -42.37 -12.37 -2.67
C LYS A 158 -41.24 -11.57 -3.30
N LYS A 159 -40.82 -11.92 -4.52
CA LYS A 159 -39.79 -11.17 -5.26
C LYS A 159 -40.09 -11.15 -6.73
N ASN A 160 -39.86 -10.02 -7.39
CA ASN A 160 -40.09 -9.90 -8.82
C ASN A 160 -38.86 -10.37 -9.60
N ILE A 161 -39.11 -11.14 -10.66
CA ILE A 161 -38.15 -11.38 -11.72
C ILE A 161 -38.68 -10.80 -13.02
N ALA A 162 -37.76 -10.40 -13.89
CA ALA A 162 -38.06 -9.88 -15.20
C ALA A 162 -37.21 -10.61 -16.23
N THR A 163 -37.86 -11.14 -17.27
CA THR A 163 -37.18 -11.67 -18.45
C THR A 163 -37.49 -10.77 -19.63
N SER A 164 -36.47 -10.23 -20.26
CA SER A 164 -36.58 -9.45 -21.49
C SER A 164 -36.69 -10.39 -22.68
N LEU A 165 -37.74 -10.23 -23.48
CA LEU A 165 -37.95 -10.94 -24.75
C LEU A 165 -37.77 -9.96 -25.90
N GLY A 166 -36.82 -10.24 -26.78
CA GLY A 166 -36.61 -9.53 -28.03
C GLY A 166 -36.89 -10.43 -29.23
N PHE A 167 -37.45 -9.86 -30.30
CA PHE A 167 -37.60 -10.55 -31.57
C PHE A 167 -37.55 -9.59 -32.75
N ALA A 168 -36.82 -9.97 -33.80
CA ALA A 168 -36.76 -9.26 -35.07
C ALA A 168 -37.20 -10.18 -36.23
N PRO A 169 -38.45 -10.05 -36.74
CA PRO A 169 -38.89 -10.80 -37.92
C PRO A 169 -38.35 -10.19 -39.22
N PRO A 170 -38.17 -10.99 -40.28
CA PRO A 170 -37.88 -10.48 -41.62
C PRO A 170 -38.98 -9.57 -42.15
N SER A 171 -38.61 -8.60 -42.99
CA SER A 171 -39.57 -7.65 -43.55
C SER A 171 -40.60 -8.34 -44.43
N GLY A 172 -41.89 -8.17 -44.11
CA GLY A 172 -43.02 -8.56 -44.98
C GLY A 172 -43.85 -9.76 -44.53
N SER A 173 -43.50 -10.42 -43.41
CA SER A 173 -44.21 -11.60 -42.89
C SER A 173 -44.53 -11.47 -41.39
N SER A 174 -45.62 -12.10 -40.94
CA SER A 174 -46.04 -12.10 -39.52
C SER A 174 -45.63 -13.41 -38.85
N TYR A 175 -44.90 -13.32 -37.75
CA TYR A 175 -44.42 -14.48 -36.98
C TYR A 175 -45.03 -14.48 -35.57
N THR A 176 -45.13 -15.66 -34.97
CA THR A 176 -45.71 -15.86 -33.64
C THR A 176 -44.64 -16.44 -32.73
N VAL A 177 -44.33 -15.75 -31.63
CA VAL A 177 -43.41 -16.22 -30.59
C VAL A 177 -44.22 -16.71 -29.39
N ASN A 178 -44.10 -17.99 -29.07
CA ASN A 178 -44.73 -18.63 -27.91
C ASN A 178 -43.75 -18.68 -26.75
N VAL A 179 -44.19 -18.35 -25.54
CA VAL A 179 -43.36 -18.40 -24.34
C VAL A 179 -43.84 -19.51 -23.40
N SER A 180 -42.90 -20.30 -22.91
CA SER A 180 -43.10 -21.27 -21.83
C SER A 180 -42.07 -21.07 -20.73
N GLN A 181 -42.39 -21.50 -19.51
CA GLN A 181 -41.53 -21.41 -18.36
C GLN A 181 -41.68 -22.63 -17.46
N THR A 182 -40.57 -23.22 -17.07
CA THR A 182 -40.51 -24.34 -16.12
C THR A 182 -39.69 -23.95 -14.89
N ILE A 183 -40.15 -24.39 -13.72
CA ILE A 183 -39.46 -24.18 -12.44
C ILE A 183 -39.06 -25.54 -11.89
N THR A 184 -37.77 -25.71 -11.61
CA THR A 184 -37.20 -26.97 -11.13
C THR A 184 -36.44 -26.74 -9.82
N PRO A 185 -36.80 -27.42 -8.71
CA PRO A 185 -37.90 -28.37 -8.60
C PRO A 185 -39.27 -27.64 -8.56
N ASN A 186 -40.33 -28.33 -8.97
CA ASN A 186 -41.66 -27.71 -9.13
C ASN A 186 -42.45 -27.54 -7.82
N ASN A 187 -41.79 -27.74 -6.68
CA ASN A 187 -42.38 -27.68 -5.35
C ASN A 187 -41.80 -26.49 -4.59
N GLY A 188 -42.65 -25.55 -4.17
CA GLY A 188 -42.23 -24.51 -3.24
C GLY A 188 -41.68 -23.23 -3.86
N LEU A 189 -41.78 -23.03 -5.18
CA LEU A 189 -41.63 -21.72 -5.81
C LEU A 189 -42.75 -21.54 -6.84
N SER A 190 -43.59 -20.53 -6.64
CA SER A 190 -44.73 -20.23 -7.52
C SER A 190 -44.56 -18.86 -8.19
N ALA A 191 -44.95 -18.74 -9.45
CA ALA A 191 -44.84 -17.50 -10.23
C ALA A 191 -46.22 -16.94 -10.61
N SER A 192 -46.42 -15.63 -10.45
CA SER A 192 -47.66 -14.93 -10.83
C SER A 192 -47.37 -13.58 -11.52
N PRO A 193 -47.89 -13.31 -12.73
CA PRO A 193 -48.72 -14.19 -13.54
C PRO A 193 -47.91 -15.36 -14.14
N ASN A 194 -48.58 -16.50 -14.36
CA ASN A 194 -47.97 -17.60 -15.10
C ASN A 194 -47.81 -17.18 -16.58
N ILE A 195 -46.56 -17.17 -17.08
CA ILE A 195 -46.27 -16.77 -18.46
C ILE A 195 -46.34 -17.93 -19.45
N ASN A 196 -46.61 -19.15 -18.98
CA ASN A 196 -46.80 -20.31 -19.85
C ASN A 196 -47.98 -20.09 -20.81
N GLY A 197 -47.71 -20.22 -22.10
CA GLY A 197 -48.71 -20.10 -23.16
C GLY A 197 -48.94 -18.66 -23.65
N LEU A 198 -48.16 -17.67 -23.19
CA LEU A 198 -48.17 -16.34 -23.81
C LEU A 198 -47.69 -16.43 -25.26
N SER A 199 -48.38 -15.74 -26.16
CA SER A 199 -48.09 -15.76 -27.60
C SER A 199 -48.08 -14.35 -28.17
N TYR A 200 -47.00 -13.97 -28.85
CA TYR A 200 -46.82 -12.65 -29.45
C TYR A 200 -46.75 -12.79 -30.96
N THR A 201 -47.79 -12.32 -31.68
CA THR A 201 -47.78 -12.29 -33.16
C THR A 201 -47.37 -10.91 -33.65
N LYS A 202 -46.22 -10.81 -34.34
CA LYS A 202 -45.60 -9.55 -34.74
C LYS A 202 -45.02 -9.63 -36.15
N SER A 203 -45.17 -8.54 -36.90
CA SER A 203 -44.64 -8.35 -38.26
C SER A 203 -43.51 -7.31 -38.33
N SER A 204 -43.03 -6.85 -37.18
CA SER A 204 -41.94 -5.87 -37.01
C SER A 204 -41.16 -6.17 -35.72
N LYS A 205 -39.93 -5.67 -35.62
CA LYS A 205 -39.09 -5.82 -34.42
C LYS A 205 -39.85 -5.37 -33.17
N PHE A 206 -39.75 -6.15 -32.10
CA PHE A 206 -40.32 -5.80 -30.81
C PHE A 206 -39.45 -6.27 -29.66
N SER A 207 -39.60 -5.60 -28.52
CA SER A 207 -39.06 -6.03 -27.23
C SER A 207 -40.13 -5.84 -26.16
N THR A 208 -40.24 -6.79 -25.23
CA THR A 208 -41.16 -6.73 -24.11
C THR A 208 -40.54 -7.36 -22.87
N VAL A 209 -40.94 -6.89 -21.70
CA VAL A 209 -40.51 -7.45 -20.42
C VAL A 209 -41.61 -8.34 -19.85
N LEU A 210 -41.24 -9.58 -19.52
CA LEU A 210 -42.10 -10.56 -18.87
C LEU A 210 -41.82 -10.49 -17.35
N ALA A 211 -42.58 -9.66 -16.65
CA ALA A 211 -42.45 -9.52 -15.20
C ALA A 211 -43.33 -10.54 -14.46
N GLN A 212 -42.75 -11.20 -13.46
CA GLN A 212 -43.46 -12.16 -12.61
C GLN A 212 -43.05 -12.00 -11.15
N GLU A 213 -44.01 -12.13 -10.24
CA GLU A 213 -43.76 -12.23 -8.82
C GLU A 213 -43.59 -13.70 -8.44
N LEU A 214 -42.43 -14.03 -7.86
CA LEU A 214 -42.10 -15.33 -7.32
C LEU A 214 -42.43 -15.38 -5.83
N THR A 215 -43.18 -16.40 -5.42
CA THR A 215 -43.51 -16.66 -4.02
C THR A 215 -42.86 -18.00 -3.62
N PRO A 216 -41.72 -17.97 -2.91
CA PRO A 216 -41.06 -19.16 -2.37
C PRO A 216 -41.75 -19.63 -1.09
N SER A 217 -41.97 -20.93 -0.94
CA SER A 217 -42.56 -21.57 0.24
C SER A 217 -41.79 -22.80 0.73
N VAL A 218 -40.71 -23.20 0.04
CA VAL A 218 -39.79 -24.26 0.47
C VAL A 218 -38.35 -23.79 0.21
N GLU A 219 -37.43 -24.09 1.13
CA GLU A 219 -36.00 -23.83 0.95
C GLU A 219 -35.39 -24.75 -0.11
N GLY A 220 -34.35 -24.27 -0.78
CA GLY A 220 -33.65 -25.02 -1.80
C GLY A 220 -33.25 -24.16 -2.98
N GLU A 221 -32.56 -24.78 -3.91
CA GLU A 221 -32.18 -24.15 -5.17
C GLU A 221 -33.22 -24.45 -6.24
N TYR A 222 -33.68 -23.40 -6.90
CA TYR A 222 -34.63 -23.43 -7.99
C TYR A 222 -33.96 -22.93 -9.25
N THR A 223 -34.25 -23.57 -10.37
CA THR A 223 -33.90 -23.08 -11.69
C THR A 223 -35.19 -22.76 -12.42
N ILE A 224 -35.33 -21.49 -12.82
CA ILE A 224 -36.45 -21.03 -13.63
C ILE A 224 -35.95 -20.97 -15.05
N ILE A 225 -36.48 -21.81 -15.92
CA ILE A 225 -36.11 -21.86 -17.34
C ILE A 225 -37.24 -21.20 -18.10
N THR A 226 -36.95 -20.12 -18.82
CA THR A 226 -37.90 -19.47 -19.73
C THR A 226 -37.49 -19.77 -21.16
N THR A 227 -38.42 -20.23 -21.98
CA THR A 227 -38.24 -20.61 -23.38
C THR A 227 -39.14 -19.75 -24.25
N ALA A 228 -38.60 -19.19 -25.32
CA ALA A 228 -39.35 -18.50 -26.35
C ALA A 228 -39.14 -19.22 -27.68
N THR A 229 -40.22 -19.61 -28.33
CA THR A 229 -40.21 -20.42 -29.56
C THR A 229 -40.96 -19.72 -30.67
N ILE A 230 -40.34 -19.57 -31.84
CA ILE A 230 -41.00 -19.10 -33.06
C ILE A 230 -41.87 -20.24 -33.59
N ALA A 231 -43.19 -20.06 -33.62
CA ALA A 231 -44.14 -21.10 -34.02
C ALA A 231 -43.95 -21.58 -35.47
N GLN A 232 -43.51 -20.69 -36.35
CA GLN A 232 -43.36 -20.96 -37.79
C GLN A 232 -42.08 -21.74 -38.12
N THR A 233 -40.98 -21.46 -37.43
CA THR A 233 -39.67 -22.07 -37.72
C THR A 233 -39.29 -23.15 -36.70
N GLY A 234 -39.94 -23.16 -35.53
CA GLY A 234 -39.59 -24.03 -34.41
C GLY A 234 -38.32 -23.59 -33.66
N GLN A 235 -37.65 -22.52 -34.09
CA GLN A 235 -36.46 -22.00 -33.44
C GLN A 235 -36.81 -21.50 -32.05
N ALA A 236 -36.04 -21.94 -31.05
CA ALA A 236 -36.28 -21.58 -29.65
C ALA A 236 -34.99 -21.06 -29.01
N THR A 237 -35.16 -20.09 -28.13
CA THR A 237 -34.11 -19.60 -27.24
C THR A 237 -34.57 -19.81 -25.80
N THR A 238 -33.64 -20.20 -24.94
CA THR A 238 -33.88 -20.41 -23.52
C THR A 238 -32.95 -19.55 -22.68
N THR A 239 -33.45 -19.08 -21.55
CA THR A 239 -32.66 -18.43 -20.51
C THR A 239 -33.03 -19.07 -19.18
N PHE A 240 -32.12 -19.05 -18.21
CA PHE A 240 -32.41 -19.56 -16.88
C PHE A 240 -32.00 -18.56 -15.80
N ALA A 241 -32.73 -18.62 -14.68
CA ALA A 241 -32.36 -17.94 -13.44
C ALA A 241 -32.22 -18.97 -12.33
N LYS A 242 -31.07 -18.99 -11.67
CA LYS A 242 -30.84 -19.75 -10.45
C LYS A 242 -31.32 -18.94 -9.25
N VAL A 243 -32.16 -19.55 -8.44
CA VAL A 243 -32.78 -18.93 -7.28
C VAL A 243 -32.50 -19.81 -6.08
N ARG A 244 -31.66 -19.35 -5.16
CA ARG A 244 -31.44 -20.04 -3.89
C ARG A 244 -32.39 -19.47 -2.85
N VAL A 245 -33.34 -20.27 -2.38
CA VAL A 245 -34.22 -19.92 -1.27
C VAL A 245 -33.62 -20.47 0.01
N ALA A 246 -33.28 -19.60 0.96
CA ALA A 246 -32.72 -19.99 2.24
C ALA A 246 -33.32 -19.15 3.37
N SER A 247 -33.40 -19.72 4.58
CA SER A 247 -33.84 -19.01 5.78
C SER A 247 -32.74 -18.14 6.41
N ASP A 248 -31.47 -18.33 6.05
CA ASP A 248 -30.28 -17.91 6.81
C ASP A 248 -29.31 -16.98 6.07
N ILE A 249 -29.76 -16.29 5.02
CA ILE A 249 -28.97 -15.31 4.23
C ILE A 249 -28.28 -14.25 5.14
N GLN A 250 -28.81 -14.02 6.33
CA GLN A 250 -28.29 -13.11 7.35
C GLN A 250 -26.85 -13.45 7.83
N SER A 251 -26.46 -14.73 7.78
CA SER A 251 -25.18 -15.21 8.35
C SER A 251 -23.93 -14.86 7.54
N GLU A 252 -24.09 -14.32 6.33
CA GLU A 252 -22.98 -13.99 5.42
C GLU A 252 -22.64 -12.47 5.37
N VAL A 253 -23.42 -11.62 6.05
CA VAL A 253 -23.18 -10.17 6.19
C VAL A 253 -22.63 -9.87 7.58
N LYS A 254 -21.52 -9.15 7.65
CA LYS A 254 -20.88 -8.67 8.90
C LYS A 254 -21.04 -7.17 9.02
N VAL A 255 -21.51 -6.71 10.17
CA VAL A 255 -21.65 -5.28 10.49
C VAL A 255 -20.60 -4.92 11.54
N PHE A 256 -19.83 -3.88 11.30
CA PHE A 256 -18.75 -3.45 12.20
C PHE A 256 -19.27 -2.48 13.25
N SER A 257 -18.64 -2.49 14.43
CA SER A 257 -19.03 -1.60 15.53
C SER A 257 -18.96 -0.13 15.08
N PRO A 258 -19.96 0.69 15.45
CA PRO A 258 -20.05 2.05 14.95
C PRO A 258 -18.92 2.92 15.53
N LEU A 259 -18.42 3.84 14.73
CA LEU A 259 -17.55 4.92 15.15
C LEU A 259 -18.39 6.16 15.48
N ALA A 260 -17.94 6.94 16.45
CA ALA A 260 -18.56 8.21 16.84
C ALA A 260 -17.50 9.30 16.89
N SER A 261 -17.79 10.46 16.31
CA SER A 261 -16.96 11.66 16.38
C SER A 261 -17.81 12.85 16.84
N PRO A 262 -17.58 13.41 18.05
CA PRO A 262 -16.59 12.96 19.03
C PRO A 262 -16.95 11.58 19.62
N ASN A 263 -15.93 10.85 20.09
CA ASN A 263 -16.06 9.49 20.65
C ASN A 263 -16.35 9.48 22.17
N THR A 264 -16.60 10.65 22.77
CA THR A 264 -17.01 10.89 24.16
C THR A 264 -17.89 12.14 24.15
N LEU A 265 -18.91 12.23 25.01
CA LEU A 265 -19.84 13.37 25.06
C LEU A 265 -19.79 14.10 26.39
N SER A 266 -20.05 15.41 26.39
CA SER A 266 -20.22 16.16 27.64
C SER A 266 -21.60 15.87 28.27
N VAL A 267 -21.65 15.86 29.61
CA VAL A 267 -22.92 15.80 30.36
C VAL A 267 -23.79 17.04 30.12
N ASN A 268 -25.11 16.86 30.09
CA ASN A 268 -26.09 17.93 29.85
C ASN A 268 -25.80 18.79 28.59
N SER A 269 -25.30 18.15 27.54
CA SER A 269 -25.04 18.75 26.23
C SER A 269 -25.91 18.11 25.14
N SER A 270 -26.01 18.83 24.03
CA SER A 270 -26.74 18.40 22.83
C SER A 270 -25.91 18.71 21.59
N GLU A 271 -24.69 18.18 21.59
CA GLU A 271 -23.72 18.38 20.52
C GLU A 271 -23.95 17.43 19.34
N PRO A 272 -23.60 17.83 18.11
CA PRO A 272 -23.67 16.95 16.96
C PRO A 272 -22.56 15.90 17.02
N VAL A 273 -22.93 14.65 16.77
CA VAL A 273 -22.08 13.47 16.73
C VAL A 273 -22.18 12.88 15.32
N LEU A 274 -21.04 12.76 14.64
CA LEU A 274 -20.95 11.98 13.41
C LEU A 274 -20.84 10.51 13.79
N LEU A 275 -21.81 9.71 13.38
CA LEU A 275 -21.80 8.27 13.52
C LEU A 275 -21.46 7.64 12.16
N THR A 276 -20.57 6.65 12.17
CA THR A 276 -20.16 5.91 10.98
C THR A 276 -20.25 4.42 11.24
N ALA A 277 -20.72 3.64 10.26
CA ALA A 277 -20.72 2.18 10.31
C ALA A 277 -20.31 1.62 8.95
N SER A 278 -19.58 0.51 8.96
CA SER A 278 -19.21 -0.23 7.76
C SER A 278 -19.87 -1.61 7.76
N VAL A 279 -20.15 -2.14 6.57
CA VAL A 279 -20.77 -3.45 6.37
C VAL A 279 -19.97 -4.24 5.32
N ALA A 280 -19.61 -5.50 5.62
CA ALA A 280 -18.86 -6.41 4.77
C ALA A 280 -19.59 -7.73 4.48
N GLY A 281 -19.35 -8.39 3.34
CA GLY A 281 -19.68 -9.82 3.13
C GLY A 281 -20.68 -10.14 2.00
N LYS A 282 -20.89 -11.44 1.75
CA LYS A 282 -21.78 -11.91 0.66
C LYS A 282 -23.24 -11.59 1.04
N GLY A 283 -23.89 -10.74 0.26
CA GLY A 283 -25.27 -10.30 0.51
C GLY A 283 -25.43 -8.82 0.89
N GLN A 284 -24.37 -8.02 0.81
CA GLN A 284 -24.45 -6.56 0.97
C GLN A 284 -25.46 -5.90 0.01
N GLN A 285 -25.68 -6.46 -1.19
CA GLN A 285 -26.71 -5.96 -2.13
C GLN A 285 -28.16 -6.09 -1.61
N PHE A 286 -28.37 -6.74 -0.45
CA PHE A 286 -29.68 -6.88 0.20
C PHE A 286 -29.83 -5.98 1.43
N ILE A 287 -28.86 -5.10 1.70
CA ILE A 287 -28.95 -4.08 2.74
C ILE A 287 -29.98 -3.04 2.29
N SER A 288 -31.00 -2.86 3.12
CA SER A 288 -32.10 -1.92 2.87
C SER A 288 -32.03 -0.68 3.76
N ASP A 289 -31.30 -0.77 4.87
CA ASP A 289 -31.09 0.33 5.82
C ASP A 289 -29.85 0.02 6.66
N VAL A 290 -29.14 1.07 7.09
CA VAL A 290 -28.04 0.97 8.06
C VAL A 290 -28.24 2.07 9.10
N PHE A 291 -28.25 1.70 10.37
CA PHE A 291 -28.45 2.66 11.45
C PHE A 291 -27.67 2.28 12.69
N VAL A 292 -27.35 3.26 13.52
CA VAL A 292 -26.84 3.01 14.87
C VAL A 292 -28.00 2.91 15.84
N ARG A 293 -28.02 1.89 16.68
CA ARG A 293 -28.98 1.70 17.76
C ARG A 293 -28.30 1.93 19.10
N ASP A 294 -28.89 2.80 19.92
CA ASP A 294 -28.58 2.85 21.35
C ASP A 294 -29.37 1.76 22.07
N LEU A 295 -28.68 0.79 22.68
CA LEU A 295 -29.27 -0.33 23.39
C LEU A 295 -29.97 0.08 24.69
N ASP A 296 -29.61 1.22 25.27
CA ASP A 296 -30.17 1.66 26.54
C ASP A 296 -31.52 2.37 26.35
N SER A 297 -31.62 3.23 25.33
CA SER A 297 -32.85 3.99 25.02
C SER A 297 -33.67 3.41 23.87
N LEU A 298 -33.11 2.47 23.09
CA LEU A 298 -33.63 1.97 21.82
C LEU A 298 -33.79 3.05 20.73
N ALA A 299 -33.15 4.21 20.90
CA ALA A 299 -33.07 5.22 19.85
C ALA A 299 -32.28 4.69 18.65
N THR A 300 -32.69 5.08 17.44
CA THR A 300 -32.04 4.69 16.19
C THR A 300 -31.63 5.92 15.40
N TYR A 301 -30.46 5.83 14.75
CA TYR A 301 -29.83 6.91 13.99
C TYR A 301 -29.52 6.40 12.58
N SER A 302 -30.39 6.69 11.62
CA SER A 302 -30.29 6.21 10.24
C SER A 302 -29.12 6.82 9.49
N LEU A 303 -28.15 6.00 9.14
CA LEU A 303 -26.98 6.38 8.37
C LEU A 303 -27.31 6.35 6.87
N SER A 304 -26.56 7.09 6.09
CA SER A 304 -26.67 7.08 4.64
C SER A 304 -25.30 6.90 4.02
N ASP A 305 -25.23 6.05 3.01
CA ASP A 305 -24.13 6.08 2.03
C ASP A 305 -24.40 7.30 1.14
N ASN A 306 -23.57 8.33 1.27
CA ASN A 306 -23.80 9.62 0.63
C ASN A 306 -22.70 10.00 -0.36
N GLY A 307 -21.66 9.18 -0.56
CA GLY A 307 -20.50 9.50 -1.40
C GLY A 307 -19.88 10.88 -1.12
N LEU A 308 -20.06 11.43 0.09
CA LEU A 308 -19.68 12.81 0.45
C LEU A 308 -18.50 12.83 1.44
N ASN A 309 -17.46 12.06 1.12
CA ASN A 309 -16.14 12.11 1.78
C ASN A 309 -14.98 12.30 0.77
N GLY A 310 -15.27 12.53 -0.53
CA GLY A 310 -14.26 12.75 -1.56
C GLY A 310 -14.04 11.57 -2.51
N ASP A 311 -14.84 10.50 -2.43
CA ASP A 311 -14.93 9.49 -3.48
C ASP A 311 -15.83 9.93 -4.66
N LEU A 312 -15.77 9.17 -5.76
CA LEU A 312 -16.62 9.35 -6.94
C LEU A 312 -17.54 8.13 -7.19
N GLN A 313 -17.74 7.22 -6.23
CA GLN A 313 -18.58 6.03 -6.41
C GLN A 313 -19.40 5.70 -5.16
N ALA A 314 -20.73 5.72 -5.32
CA ALA A 314 -21.63 4.94 -4.47
C ALA A 314 -21.25 3.46 -4.63
N ASP A 315 -21.11 2.73 -3.51
CA ASP A 315 -20.84 1.28 -3.36
C ASP A 315 -19.59 0.91 -2.50
N ASP A 316 -19.05 1.80 -1.65
CA ASP A 316 -17.96 1.45 -0.70
C ASP A 316 -18.46 0.75 0.60
N PHE A 317 -19.79 0.67 0.77
CA PHE A 317 -20.47 0.09 1.93
C PHE A 317 -20.10 0.71 3.29
N VAL A 318 -19.69 1.99 3.28
CA VAL A 318 -19.49 2.82 4.47
C VAL A 318 -20.64 3.84 4.59
N PHE A 319 -21.34 3.80 5.72
CA PHE A 319 -22.52 4.62 5.97
C PHE A 319 -22.21 5.62 7.07
N SER A 320 -22.64 6.87 6.91
CA SER A 320 -22.45 7.89 7.93
C SER A 320 -23.67 8.80 8.11
N GLY A 321 -23.73 9.48 9.25
CA GLY A 321 -24.78 10.45 9.54
C GLY A 321 -24.45 11.30 10.76
N GLN A 322 -24.83 12.57 10.72
CA GLN A 322 -24.62 13.50 11.83
C GLN A 322 -25.91 13.65 12.63
N PHE A 323 -25.85 13.39 13.93
CA PHE A 323 -27.02 13.40 14.83
C PHE A 323 -26.75 14.16 16.11
N THR A 324 -27.79 14.71 16.71
CA THR A 324 -27.70 15.26 18.06
C THR A 324 -28.13 14.21 19.07
N ILE A 325 -27.22 13.80 19.95
CA ILE A 325 -27.50 12.87 21.04
C ILE A 325 -27.69 13.71 22.32
N SER A 326 -28.89 13.69 22.92
CA SER A 326 -29.15 14.38 24.19
C SER A 326 -28.53 13.60 25.34
N THR A 327 -27.77 14.29 26.19
CA THR A 327 -27.20 13.74 27.42
C THR A 327 -27.94 14.20 28.68
N ASP A 328 -29.16 14.74 28.53
CA ASP A 328 -29.93 15.30 29.63
C ASP A 328 -30.29 14.25 30.68
N GLY A 329 -29.93 14.52 31.94
CA GLY A 329 -30.22 13.63 33.06
C GLY A 329 -29.29 12.43 33.20
N LYS A 330 -28.24 12.30 32.37
CA LYS A 330 -27.14 11.35 32.54
C LYS A 330 -25.95 11.99 33.25
N GLY A 331 -25.30 11.21 34.12
CA GLY A 331 -24.13 11.61 34.88
C GLY A 331 -22.81 11.32 34.16
N SER A 332 -21.72 11.81 34.74
CA SER A 332 -20.37 11.50 34.27
C SER A 332 -20.07 10.01 34.46
N GLY A 333 -19.43 9.38 33.48
CA GLY A 333 -19.15 7.94 33.48
C GLY A 333 -20.33 7.06 33.07
N ASP A 334 -21.53 7.63 32.88
CA ASP A 334 -22.59 6.94 32.14
C ASP A 334 -22.12 6.72 30.70
N CYS A 335 -22.60 5.66 30.06
CA CYS A 335 -22.34 5.42 28.64
C CYS A 335 -23.64 5.12 27.91
N PHE A 336 -23.66 5.42 26.62
CA PHE A 336 -24.60 4.84 25.68
C PHE A 336 -23.96 3.58 25.10
N ASN A 337 -24.65 2.46 25.21
CA ASN A 337 -24.23 1.23 24.55
C ASN A 337 -24.78 1.25 23.12
N ILE A 338 -23.96 1.66 22.15
CA ILE A 338 -24.37 1.78 20.74
C ILE A 338 -23.88 0.58 19.93
N LEU A 339 -24.69 0.09 19.00
CA LEU A 339 -24.25 -0.87 17.98
C LEU A 339 -24.75 -0.44 16.61
N ALA A 340 -24.09 -0.89 15.56
CA ALA A 340 -24.53 -0.66 14.19
C ALA A 340 -25.41 -1.83 13.76
N VAL A 341 -26.50 -1.51 13.07
CA VAL A 341 -27.44 -2.47 12.52
C VAL A 341 -27.50 -2.27 11.03
N ALA A 342 -27.31 -3.35 10.26
CA ALA A 342 -27.66 -3.39 8.85
C ALA A 342 -28.91 -4.25 8.68
N VAL A 343 -29.92 -3.75 7.97
CA VAL A 343 -31.15 -4.48 7.67
C VAL A 343 -30.98 -5.24 6.36
N VAL A 344 -30.63 -6.51 6.47
CA VAL A 344 -30.42 -7.42 5.34
C VAL A 344 -31.71 -8.21 5.11
N ASN A 345 -32.38 -8.00 3.97
CA ASN A 345 -33.66 -8.66 3.65
C ASN A 345 -34.77 -8.49 4.72
N GLY A 346 -34.81 -7.34 5.39
CA GLY A 346 -35.78 -7.05 6.45
C GLY A 346 -35.49 -7.73 7.78
N ILE A 347 -34.30 -8.31 7.95
CA ILE A 347 -33.79 -8.86 9.20
C ILE A 347 -32.57 -8.06 9.62
N GLU A 348 -32.48 -7.73 10.90
CA GLU A 348 -31.41 -6.91 11.46
C GLU A 348 -30.17 -7.76 11.76
N THR A 349 -29.04 -7.41 11.15
CA THR A 349 -27.71 -7.91 11.52
C THR A 349 -27.02 -6.85 12.37
N GLU A 350 -26.56 -7.24 13.55
CA GLU A 350 -26.00 -6.33 14.54
C GLU A 350 -24.46 -6.48 14.61
N SER A 351 -23.77 -5.37 14.84
CA SER A 351 -22.36 -5.37 15.24
C SER A 351 -22.19 -5.72 16.71
N GLU A 352 -20.94 -5.93 17.13
CA GLU A 352 -20.61 -5.88 18.56
C GLU A 352 -20.91 -4.47 19.13
N PRO A 353 -21.45 -4.36 20.36
CA PRO A 353 -21.72 -3.07 20.99
C PRO A 353 -20.44 -2.31 21.35
N ARG A 354 -20.49 -0.99 21.19
CA ARG A 354 -19.47 -0.02 21.62
C ARG A 354 -20.06 0.95 22.63
N LYS A 355 -19.25 1.39 23.58
CA LYS A 355 -19.65 2.43 24.54
C LYS A 355 -19.29 3.81 24.02
N LEU A 356 -20.27 4.71 24.00
CA LEU A 356 -20.09 6.15 23.86
C LEU A 356 -20.33 6.78 25.24
N CYS A 357 -19.24 7.07 25.96
CA CYS A 357 -19.32 7.49 27.36
C CYS A 357 -19.44 9.00 27.51
N LEU A 358 -20.00 9.41 28.65
CA LEU A 358 -20.14 10.79 29.04
C LEU A 358 -19.04 11.18 30.02
N THR A 359 -18.62 12.44 29.93
CA THR A 359 -17.75 13.05 30.93
C THR A 359 -18.29 14.41 31.38
N LYS A 360 -18.02 14.76 32.64
CA LYS A 360 -18.24 16.10 33.19
C LYS A 360 -17.25 17.13 32.68
N TYR A 361 -16.15 16.69 32.05
CA TYR A 361 -15.12 17.57 31.53
C TYR A 361 -15.48 18.12 30.14
N PRO A 362 -14.94 19.29 29.75
CA PRO A 362 -15.05 19.77 28.38
C PRO A 362 -14.45 18.74 27.41
N VAL A 363 -15.20 18.31 26.41
CA VAL A 363 -14.74 17.33 25.41
C VAL A 363 -13.95 18.02 24.32
N GLY A 364 -12.81 17.43 23.96
CA GLY A 364 -11.83 18.05 23.07
C GLY A 364 -10.90 18.99 23.83
N PHE A 365 -9.73 19.27 23.25
CA PHE A 365 -8.81 20.25 23.82
C PHE A 365 -9.21 21.65 23.38
N LYS A 366 -9.10 22.62 24.29
CA LYS A 366 -9.28 24.02 23.93
C LYS A 366 -8.13 24.41 23.00
N ILE A 367 -8.47 24.93 21.82
CA ILE A 367 -7.50 25.55 20.92
C ILE A 367 -7.02 26.84 21.59
N ILE A 368 -5.71 26.95 21.81
CA ILE A 368 -5.07 28.13 22.37
C ILE A 368 -4.34 28.81 21.21
N SER A 369 -4.72 30.06 20.93
CA SER A 369 -4.14 30.81 19.81
C SER A 369 -2.69 31.24 20.11
N GLU A 370 -1.90 31.41 19.05
CA GLU A 370 -0.56 32.02 19.07
C GLU A 370 -0.50 33.27 19.94
N ASP A 371 -1.40 34.22 19.66
CA ASP A 371 -1.51 35.49 20.41
C ASP A 371 -1.72 35.29 21.92
N GLU A 372 -2.41 34.21 22.34
CA GLU A 372 -2.69 33.93 23.74
C GLU A 372 -1.42 33.43 24.46
N ILE A 373 -0.59 32.64 23.77
CA ILE A 373 0.66 32.10 24.33
C ILE A 373 1.82 33.09 24.17
N GLU A 374 1.91 33.86 23.10
CA GLU A 374 2.94 34.91 22.94
C GLU A 374 2.79 36.03 23.97
N GLN A 375 1.56 36.46 24.27
CA GLN A 375 1.31 37.52 25.24
C GLN A 375 1.45 37.05 26.69
N ASN A 376 1.13 35.78 26.96
CA ASN A 376 1.07 35.21 28.32
C ASN A 376 1.91 33.95 28.52
N GLY A 377 3.02 33.79 27.79
CA GLY A 377 3.91 32.63 27.87
C GLY A 377 5.30 32.91 28.42
N PHE A 378 6.04 31.85 28.76
CA PHE A 378 7.46 31.89 29.03
C PHE A 378 8.24 31.60 27.75
N THR A 379 9.01 32.57 27.27
CA THR A 379 9.95 32.36 26.17
C THR A 379 11.11 31.50 26.65
N THR A 380 11.37 30.39 25.98
CA THR A 380 12.52 29.52 26.26
C THR A 380 13.74 29.96 25.44
N SER A 381 14.94 29.58 25.88
CA SER A 381 16.19 29.83 25.12
C SER A 381 16.32 29.00 23.84
N PHE A 382 15.38 28.09 23.58
CA PHE A 382 15.42 27.11 22.48
C PHE A 382 14.28 27.28 21.46
N GLY A 383 13.49 28.36 21.54
CA GLY A 383 12.49 28.69 20.51
C GLY A 383 11.03 28.71 20.97
N PRO A 384 10.46 27.64 21.54
CA PRO A 384 9.03 27.60 21.82
C PRO A 384 8.65 28.54 22.97
N THR A 385 7.49 29.18 22.83
CA THR A 385 6.87 29.93 23.93
C THR A 385 5.93 28.98 24.67
N VAL A 386 6.20 28.76 25.96
CA VAL A 386 5.41 27.86 26.81
C VAL A 386 4.28 28.64 27.47
N SER A 387 3.04 28.15 27.43
CA SER A 387 1.92 28.72 28.18
C SER A 387 2.26 28.79 29.67
N LYS A 388 2.03 29.95 30.31
CA LYS A 388 2.34 30.10 31.74
C LYS A 388 1.44 29.25 32.63
N ASP A 389 0.19 29.04 32.23
CA ASP A 389 -0.84 28.47 33.09
C ASP A 389 -1.60 27.30 32.46
N ILE A 390 -1.18 26.78 31.30
CA ILE A 390 -1.82 25.61 30.69
C ILE A 390 -0.83 24.46 30.55
N ILE A 391 -1.23 23.28 31.01
CA ILE A 391 -0.45 22.03 30.95
C ILE A 391 -1.33 20.88 30.44
N ASN A 392 -0.71 19.83 29.93
CA ASN A 392 -1.38 18.62 29.49
C ASN A 392 -0.96 17.45 30.36
N ILE A 393 -1.89 16.55 30.68
CA ILE A 393 -1.59 15.33 31.43
C ILE A 393 -2.21 14.12 30.74
N LYS A 394 -1.56 12.96 30.91
CA LYS A 394 -2.06 11.64 30.58
C LYS A 394 -2.14 10.81 31.85
N VAL A 395 -3.28 10.20 32.11
CA VAL A 395 -3.52 9.36 33.29
C VAL A 395 -3.63 7.88 32.93
N GLY A 396 -3.51 7.01 33.92
CA GLY A 396 -3.69 5.56 33.76
C GLY A 396 -5.10 5.17 33.31
N ASP A 397 -5.21 4.07 32.55
CA ASP A 397 -6.50 3.54 32.07
C ASP A 397 -7.49 3.19 33.22
N SER A 398 -6.97 2.98 34.44
CA SER A 398 -7.77 2.71 35.65
C SER A 398 -8.02 3.92 36.53
N THR A 399 -7.50 5.10 36.19
CA THR A 399 -7.60 6.30 37.02
C THR A 399 -9.03 6.87 36.95
N THR A 400 -9.66 7.02 38.10
CA THR A 400 -11.05 7.51 38.20
C THR A 400 -11.14 9.03 38.11
N GLU A 401 -12.28 9.57 37.66
CA GLU A 401 -12.52 11.01 37.65
C GLU A 401 -12.41 11.68 39.03
N GLU A 402 -12.66 10.94 40.12
CA GLU A 402 -12.47 11.46 41.47
C GLU A 402 -10.98 11.61 41.81
N GLN A 403 -10.14 10.64 41.40
CA GLN A 403 -8.69 10.74 41.54
C GLN A 403 -8.13 11.86 40.66
N ILE A 404 -8.64 12.01 39.44
CA ILE A 404 -8.28 13.12 38.55
C ILE A 404 -8.60 14.46 39.23
N ASP A 405 -9.83 14.64 39.72
CA ASP A 405 -10.23 15.87 40.43
C ASP A 405 -9.31 16.16 41.64
N GLN A 406 -8.93 15.13 42.40
CA GLN A 406 -8.02 15.28 43.55
C GLN A 406 -6.62 15.72 43.11
N ILE A 407 -6.08 15.14 42.03
CA ILE A 407 -4.78 15.50 41.48
C ILE A 407 -4.79 16.94 40.98
N ILE A 408 -5.81 17.30 40.19
CA ILE A 408 -5.95 18.64 39.60
C ILE A 408 -6.22 19.70 40.67
N SER A 409 -7.06 19.41 41.66
CA SER A 409 -7.26 20.32 42.80
C SER A 409 -5.98 20.47 43.63
N GLY A 410 -5.12 19.44 43.70
CA GLY A 410 -3.86 19.46 44.43
C GLY A 410 -2.83 20.44 43.87
N ILE A 411 -2.87 20.70 42.57
CA ILE A 411 -2.05 21.72 41.89
C ILE A 411 -2.77 23.06 41.72
N GLY A 412 -4.01 23.18 42.21
CA GLY A 412 -4.85 24.36 42.02
C GLY A 412 -5.21 24.59 40.55
N GLY A 413 -5.55 23.54 39.81
CA GLY A 413 -5.94 23.60 38.40
C GLY A 413 -7.44 23.41 38.15
N GLU A 414 -7.83 23.63 36.91
CA GLU A 414 -9.16 23.39 36.35
C GLU A 414 -9.00 22.68 34.99
N ILE A 415 -9.82 21.65 34.73
CA ILE A 415 -9.80 20.95 33.43
C ILE A 415 -10.55 21.80 32.40
N ILE A 416 -9.84 22.21 31.35
CA ILE A 416 -10.37 23.05 30.26
C ILE A 416 -10.57 22.28 28.95
N GLY A 417 -10.11 21.03 28.88
CA GLY A 417 -10.28 20.14 27.73
C GLY A 417 -9.94 18.69 28.08
N SER A 418 -10.52 17.72 27.39
CA SER A 418 -10.33 16.30 27.69
C SER A 418 -10.54 15.38 26.49
N ARG A 419 -9.81 14.26 26.49
CA ARG A 419 -10.05 13.10 25.63
C ARG A 419 -10.06 11.83 26.50
N PRO A 420 -11.14 11.58 27.25
CA PRO A 420 -11.16 10.56 28.31
C PRO A 420 -10.85 9.14 27.84
N LEU A 421 -11.22 8.77 26.59
CA LEU A 421 -10.88 7.47 26.02
C LEU A 421 -9.37 7.20 25.97
N PHE A 422 -8.56 8.25 25.81
CA PHE A 422 -7.11 8.18 25.72
C PHE A 422 -6.42 8.59 27.03
N GLY A 423 -7.20 8.90 28.08
CA GLY A 423 -6.67 9.38 29.36
C GLY A 423 -6.04 10.76 29.32
N ASP A 424 -6.31 11.58 28.29
CA ASP A 424 -5.65 12.88 28.12
C ASP A 424 -6.51 14.05 28.64
N TYR A 425 -5.90 14.97 29.37
CA TYR A 425 -6.57 16.14 29.94
C TYR A 425 -5.72 17.40 29.79
N GLN A 426 -6.36 18.51 29.45
CA GLN A 426 -5.76 19.84 29.37
C GLN A 426 -6.21 20.66 30.58
N ILE A 427 -5.24 21.18 31.33
CA ILE A 427 -5.44 21.79 32.65
C ILE A 427 -5.01 23.24 32.61
N LYS A 428 -5.87 24.14 33.09
CA LYS A 428 -5.52 25.52 33.39
C LYS A 428 -5.22 25.67 34.88
N LEU A 429 -4.04 26.15 35.23
CA LEU A 429 -3.65 26.53 36.58
C LEU A 429 -4.39 27.80 37.00
N LEU A 430 -5.04 27.77 38.16
CA LEU A 430 -5.78 28.91 38.72
C LEU A 430 -4.85 30.00 39.27
N THR A 431 -3.61 29.64 39.59
CA THR A 431 -2.55 30.58 39.96
C THR A 431 -1.43 30.48 38.93
N THR A 432 -1.19 31.57 38.20
CA THR A 432 -0.11 31.65 37.22
C THR A 432 1.25 31.55 37.93
N PRO A 433 2.10 30.57 37.60
CA PRO A 433 3.48 30.49 38.08
C PRO A 433 4.26 31.78 37.77
N GLY A 434 5.17 32.17 38.68
CA GLY A 434 5.99 33.37 38.53
C GLY A 434 7.20 33.18 37.62
N SER A 435 7.57 31.93 37.29
CA SER A 435 8.71 31.61 36.41
C SER A 435 8.53 30.27 35.70
N LEU A 436 9.26 30.08 34.58
CA LEU A 436 9.31 28.81 33.87
C LEU A 436 9.78 27.65 34.78
N THR A 437 10.75 27.93 35.65
CA THR A 437 11.25 26.94 36.62
C THR A 437 10.17 26.47 37.58
N GLU A 438 9.31 27.37 38.05
CA GLU A 438 8.18 27.03 38.93
C GLU A 438 7.15 26.17 38.21
N LEU A 439 6.83 26.49 36.95
CA LEU A 439 5.94 25.69 36.11
C LEU A 439 6.50 24.28 35.83
N VAL A 440 7.79 24.18 35.49
CA VAL A 440 8.47 22.88 35.29
C VAL A 440 8.46 22.03 36.55
N TRP A 441 8.62 22.64 37.74
CA TRP A 441 8.51 21.91 39.00
C TRP A 441 7.10 21.37 39.27
N ILE A 442 6.05 22.12 38.90
CA ILE A 442 4.66 21.65 39.01
C ILE A 442 4.46 20.41 38.13
N VAL A 443 4.93 20.45 36.87
CA VAL A 443 4.85 19.32 35.93
C VAL A 443 5.67 18.11 36.41
N ALA A 444 6.91 18.34 36.88
CA ALA A 444 7.75 17.27 37.40
C ALA A 444 7.14 16.58 38.63
N ASN A 445 6.53 17.35 39.55
CA ASN A 445 5.84 16.78 40.72
C ASN A 445 4.58 16.00 40.33
N LEU A 446 3.86 16.41 39.28
CA LEU A 446 2.74 15.63 38.75
C LEU A 446 3.19 14.28 38.20
N GLN A 447 4.32 14.24 37.50
CA GLN A 447 4.91 13.01 36.94
C GLN A 447 5.31 11.98 38.00
N GLU A 448 5.54 12.39 39.25
CA GLU A 448 5.82 11.47 40.37
C GLU A 448 4.57 10.76 40.92
N ASN A 449 3.37 11.22 40.55
CA ASN A 449 2.12 10.60 40.97
C ASN A 449 1.89 9.30 40.17
N PRO A 450 1.64 8.15 40.82
CA PRO A 450 1.50 6.86 40.13
C PRO A 450 0.29 6.76 39.19
N GLU A 451 -0.68 7.66 39.31
CA GLU A 451 -1.85 7.75 38.41
C GLU A 451 -1.55 8.57 37.14
N ILE A 452 -0.44 9.31 37.09
CA ILE A 452 0.00 10.12 35.95
C ILE A 452 1.00 9.31 35.12
N ILE A 453 0.63 8.99 33.88
CA ILE A 453 1.53 8.38 32.89
C ILE A 453 2.49 9.43 32.34
N ALA A 454 1.96 10.61 32.01
CA ALA A 454 2.74 11.72 31.48
C ALA A 454 2.15 13.07 31.92
N ALA A 455 3.00 14.04 32.16
CA ALA A 455 2.63 15.44 32.32
C ALA A 455 3.57 16.28 31.45
N ASP A 456 2.99 17.19 30.68
CA ASP A 456 3.71 18.00 29.71
C ASP A 456 3.25 19.47 29.75
N LEU A 457 4.14 20.35 29.33
CA LEU A 457 3.86 21.76 29.18
C LEU A 457 3.00 21.98 27.93
N THR A 458 2.09 22.96 27.98
CA THR A 458 1.47 23.44 26.73
C THR A 458 2.38 24.49 26.14
N TYR A 459 2.93 24.26 24.95
CA TYR A 459 3.75 25.22 24.26
C TYR A 459 3.15 25.58 22.91
N TYR A 460 3.30 26.85 22.54
CA TYR A 460 3.27 27.30 21.17
C TYR A 460 4.72 27.33 20.70
N GLY A 461 5.19 26.16 20.32
CA GLY A 461 6.10 26.06 19.20
C GLY A 461 5.19 25.92 18.00
N ASN A 462 5.58 26.47 16.86
CA ASN A 462 4.96 25.99 15.65
C ASN A 462 5.11 24.45 15.65
N MET A 463 4.03 23.69 15.85
CA MET A 463 3.92 22.42 15.15
C MET A 463 3.79 22.85 13.70
N LEU A 464 4.96 23.11 13.13
CA LEU A 464 5.12 23.38 11.72
C LEU A 464 4.48 22.20 11.06
N GLN A 465 3.56 22.46 10.14
CA GLN A 465 3.33 21.51 9.08
C GLN A 465 4.73 21.22 8.54
N SER A 466 5.30 20.09 8.98
CA SER A 466 6.14 19.38 8.07
C SER A 466 5.26 19.15 6.84
N LEU A 467 5.85 18.83 5.70
CA LEU A 467 5.06 18.20 4.67
C LEU A 467 4.68 16.77 5.15
N SER A 468 3.97 16.68 6.27
CA SER A 468 3.33 15.50 6.81
C SER A 468 2.09 15.33 5.98
N SER A 469 2.00 14.17 5.34
CA SER A 469 0.73 13.69 4.84
C SER A 469 -0.37 13.85 5.90
N SER A 470 -1.57 14.22 5.45
CA SER A 470 -2.77 14.19 6.29
C SER A 470 -3.26 12.78 6.62
N ASP A 471 -2.57 11.74 6.13
CA ASP A 471 -2.99 10.35 6.29
C ASP A 471 -2.97 9.90 7.77
N PRO A 472 -4.05 9.29 8.28
CA PRO A 472 -4.22 8.99 9.70
C PRO A 472 -3.13 8.13 10.35
N TYR A 473 -2.45 7.25 9.59
CA TYR A 473 -1.46 6.32 10.13
C TYR A 473 0.00 6.74 9.90
N LEU A 474 0.24 7.96 9.43
CA LEU A 474 1.61 8.47 9.25
C LEU A 474 2.44 8.37 10.55
N GLY A 475 1.82 8.62 11.70
CA GLY A 475 2.47 8.52 13.01
C GLY A 475 2.97 7.12 13.38
N ASP A 476 2.38 6.08 12.77
CA ASP A 476 2.78 4.67 12.96
C ASP A 476 3.87 4.23 11.96
N GLN A 477 4.19 5.05 10.96
CA GLN A 477 5.19 4.77 9.92
C GLN A 477 6.56 5.38 10.27
N TYR A 478 7.13 4.97 11.41
CA TYR A 478 8.42 5.51 11.91
C TYR A 478 9.54 5.51 10.86
N TYR A 479 9.50 4.56 9.91
CA TYR A 479 10.54 4.39 8.92
C TYR A 479 10.65 5.57 7.95
N LEU A 480 9.56 6.31 7.71
CA LEU A 480 9.55 7.45 6.78
C LEU A 480 10.42 8.61 7.31
N SER A 481 10.24 8.98 8.58
CA SER A 481 11.11 9.98 9.23
C SER A 481 12.51 9.44 9.48
N LYS A 482 12.64 8.14 9.78
CA LYS A 482 13.95 7.49 9.98
C LYS A 482 14.83 7.61 8.74
N ILE A 483 14.28 7.38 7.55
CA ILE A 483 15.00 7.55 6.27
C ILE A 483 14.97 8.99 5.74
N ARG A 484 14.32 9.92 6.45
CA ARG A 484 14.20 11.35 6.10
C ARG A 484 13.54 11.57 4.73
N VAL A 485 12.56 10.74 4.36
CA VAL A 485 11.85 10.95 3.09
C VAL A 485 10.79 12.06 3.20
N ASP A 486 10.25 12.27 4.39
CA ASP A 486 9.40 13.41 4.75
C ASP A 486 10.09 14.75 4.47
N GLU A 487 11.37 14.87 4.82
CA GLU A 487 12.20 16.03 4.46
C GLU A 487 12.47 16.11 2.94
N ALA A 488 12.57 14.97 2.26
CA ALA A 488 12.79 14.93 0.81
C ALA A 488 11.55 15.39 0.02
N TRP A 489 10.33 15.19 0.55
CA TRP A 489 9.06 15.54 -0.11
C TRP A 489 8.84 17.03 -0.34
N TYR A 490 9.59 17.89 0.35
CA TYR A 490 9.66 19.32 0.05
C TYR A 490 10.25 19.58 -1.34
N ILE A 491 11.12 18.67 -1.80
CA ILE A 491 11.93 18.83 -3.01
C ILE A 491 11.45 17.92 -4.13
N ALA A 492 11.16 16.65 -3.83
CA ALA A 492 10.76 15.65 -4.81
C ALA A 492 9.88 14.58 -4.16
N ARG A 493 8.90 14.08 -4.91
CA ARG A 493 7.91 13.10 -4.41
C ARG A 493 7.88 11.78 -5.21
N GLY A 494 8.90 11.55 -6.04
CA GLY A 494 8.98 10.39 -6.94
C GLY A 494 8.01 10.47 -8.11
N ASN A 495 8.41 9.98 -9.29
CA ASN A 495 7.56 10.01 -10.49
C ASN A 495 7.87 8.90 -11.52
N LYS A 496 8.69 7.92 -11.15
CA LYS A 496 9.06 6.81 -12.03
C LYS A 496 8.08 5.66 -11.84
N LEU A 497 7.73 4.95 -12.92
CA LEU A 497 6.99 3.70 -12.80
C LEU A 497 7.85 2.67 -12.05
N VAL A 498 7.32 2.18 -10.93
CA VAL A 498 7.95 1.14 -10.11
C VAL A 498 7.18 -0.16 -10.28
N ALA A 499 7.85 -1.24 -10.69
CA ALA A 499 7.22 -2.56 -10.76
C ALA A 499 7.38 -3.30 -9.44
N VAL A 500 6.32 -3.99 -9.03
CA VAL A 500 6.31 -4.93 -7.90
C VAL A 500 6.19 -6.33 -8.49
N VAL A 501 7.32 -7.06 -8.53
CA VAL A 501 7.36 -8.46 -8.98
C VAL A 501 7.26 -9.34 -7.75
N ASP A 502 6.03 -9.76 -7.42
CA ASP A 502 5.70 -10.37 -6.13
C ASP A 502 4.48 -11.33 -6.24
N SER A 503 3.65 -11.43 -5.21
CA SER A 503 2.47 -12.29 -5.10
C SER A 503 1.20 -11.72 -5.72
N GLY A 504 1.30 -10.54 -6.32
CA GLY A 504 0.17 -9.74 -6.80
C GLY A 504 0.00 -8.47 -5.98
N VAL A 505 -1.01 -7.68 -6.31
CA VAL A 505 -1.45 -6.53 -5.51
C VAL A 505 -2.97 -6.57 -5.44
N ASP A 506 -3.54 -6.37 -4.24
CA ASP A 506 -4.96 -6.16 -4.06
C ASP A 506 -5.38 -4.91 -4.84
N LEU A 507 -6.06 -5.15 -5.97
CA LEU A 507 -6.41 -4.11 -6.94
C LEU A 507 -7.53 -3.21 -6.43
N ASP A 508 -8.27 -3.67 -5.42
CA ASP A 508 -9.44 -2.99 -4.85
C ASP A 508 -9.11 -2.33 -3.50
N HIS A 509 -7.86 -2.43 -3.02
CA HIS A 509 -7.44 -1.79 -1.79
C HIS A 509 -7.64 -0.26 -1.86
N SER A 510 -8.41 0.28 -0.90
CA SER A 510 -8.85 1.69 -0.88
C SER A 510 -7.69 2.70 -0.96
N ASP A 511 -6.55 2.36 -0.35
CA ASP A 511 -5.33 3.18 -0.36
C ASP A 511 -4.43 3.01 -1.60
N LEU A 512 -4.71 2.02 -2.45
CA LEU A 512 -3.95 1.72 -3.67
C LEU A 512 -4.75 2.00 -4.94
N VAL A 513 -6.07 2.19 -4.83
CA VAL A 513 -6.94 2.45 -5.99
C VAL A 513 -6.46 3.69 -6.76
N GLY A 514 -6.29 3.50 -8.06
CA GLY A 514 -5.75 4.53 -8.96
C GLY A 514 -4.23 4.70 -8.91
N GLN A 515 -3.48 4.02 -8.02
CA GLN A 515 -2.01 3.96 -8.07
C GLN A 515 -1.49 2.74 -8.83
N ILE A 516 -2.28 1.67 -8.92
CA ILE A 516 -1.89 0.42 -9.57
C ILE A 516 -2.16 0.44 -11.08
N ILE A 517 -1.19 -0.08 -11.83
CA ILE A 517 -1.31 -0.48 -13.24
C ILE A 517 -1.22 -2.01 -13.25
N ASN A 518 -2.23 -2.66 -13.83
CA ASN A 518 -2.24 -4.11 -13.96
C ASN A 518 -1.12 -4.56 -14.91
N GLY A 519 -0.17 -5.31 -14.38
CA GLY A 519 0.79 -6.08 -15.15
C GLY A 519 0.28 -7.50 -15.38
N LYS A 520 1.23 -8.42 -15.58
CA LYS A 520 0.94 -9.81 -15.93
C LYS A 520 0.91 -10.70 -14.68
N ASP A 521 -0.01 -11.66 -14.68
CA ASP A 521 -0.01 -12.79 -13.77
C ASP A 521 0.67 -13.99 -14.44
N PHE A 522 1.83 -14.38 -13.92
CA PHE A 522 2.59 -15.56 -14.36
C PHE A 522 2.21 -16.84 -13.62
N VAL A 523 1.38 -16.74 -12.58
CA VAL A 523 0.84 -17.88 -11.84
C VAL A 523 -0.36 -18.44 -12.57
N ASP A 524 -1.32 -17.57 -12.89
CA ASP A 524 -2.58 -17.96 -13.51
C ASP A 524 -2.59 -17.68 -15.03
N GLY A 525 -1.60 -16.95 -15.53
CA GLY A 525 -1.34 -16.79 -16.97
C GLY A 525 -2.16 -15.69 -17.66
N ASP A 526 -2.74 -14.76 -16.89
CA ASP A 526 -3.60 -13.69 -17.38
C ASP A 526 -3.05 -12.27 -17.08
N MET A 527 -3.90 -11.25 -17.20
CA MET A 527 -3.56 -9.84 -16.94
C MET A 527 -4.23 -9.30 -15.66
N LEU A 528 -4.50 -10.18 -14.69
CA LEU A 528 -5.13 -9.87 -13.41
C LEU A 528 -4.21 -10.28 -12.25
N PRO A 529 -3.19 -9.46 -11.91
CA PRO A 529 -2.20 -9.79 -10.90
C PRO A 529 -2.72 -9.57 -9.47
N ASP A 530 -3.90 -10.09 -9.15
CA ASP A 530 -4.56 -9.92 -7.85
C ASP A 530 -3.84 -10.71 -6.74
N ASP A 531 -3.84 -10.18 -5.52
CA ASP A 531 -3.03 -10.72 -4.43
C ASP A 531 -3.78 -11.75 -3.58
N LEU A 532 -3.38 -13.01 -3.74
CA LEU A 532 -3.90 -14.14 -2.96
C LEU A 532 -3.02 -14.50 -1.75
N ASN A 533 -1.99 -13.71 -1.44
CA ASN A 533 -1.07 -13.92 -0.32
C ASN A 533 -1.05 -12.76 0.69
N GLY A 534 -1.09 -11.53 0.19
CA GLY A 534 -1.02 -10.27 0.93
C GLY A 534 0.37 -9.64 1.01
N HIS A 535 1.43 -10.38 0.64
CA HIS A 535 2.80 -9.87 0.69
C HIS A 535 3.06 -8.77 -0.36
N GLY A 536 2.60 -8.95 -1.59
CA GLY A 536 2.82 -7.99 -2.66
C GLY A 536 2.02 -6.71 -2.48
N THR A 537 0.82 -6.80 -1.90
CA THR A 537 0.03 -5.64 -1.46
C THR A 537 0.77 -4.82 -0.40
N HIS A 538 1.40 -5.48 0.57
CA HIS A 538 2.21 -4.81 1.60
C HIS A 538 3.42 -4.09 1.00
N VAL A 539 4.10 -4.74 0.06
CA VAL A 539 5.22 -4.17 -0.68
C VAL A 539 4.78 -2.95 -1.52
N ALA A 540 3.61 -3.02 -2.17
CA ALA A 540 3.07 -1.94 -2.98
C ALA A 540 2.73 -0.69 -2.13
N GLY A 541 2.11 -0.86 -0.96
CA GLY A 541 1.79 0.24 -0.06
C GLY A 541 3.02 1.00 0.44
N ILE A 542 4.11 0.28 0.77
CA ILE A 542 5.37 0.91 1.18
C ILE A 542 5.90 1.80 0.06
N ILE A 543 5.86 1.32 -1.18
CA ILE A 543 6.35 2.08 -2.33
C ILE A 543 5.48 3.33 -2.53
N GLY A 544 4.17 3.15 -2.68
CA GLY A 544 3.28 4.18 -3.22
C GLY A 544 1.80 4.00 -2.90
N ALA A 545 1.46 3.71 -1.63
CA ALA A 545 0.13 4.06 -1.13
C ALA A 545 -0.17 5.53 -1.45
N LYS A 546 -1.45 5.85 -1.68
CA LYS A 546 -1.85 7.16 -2.17
C LYS A 546 -1.71 8.21 -1.06
N THR A 547 -0.53 8.79 -0.96
CA THR A 547 -0.22 9.78 0.07
C THR A 547 -1.09 11.03 -0.01
N ASP A 548 -1.48 11.54 1.16
CA ASP A 548 -2.23 12.78 1.38
C ASP A 548 -3.66 12.73 0.83
N ASN A 549 -4.28 11.54 0.94
CA ASN A 549 -5.68 11.30 0.59
C ASN A 549 -6.60 11.30 1.83
N ASN A 550 -6.06 11.56 3.03
CA ASN A 550 -6.74 11.48 4.34
C ASN A 550 -7.19 10.05 4.70
N LEU A 551 -6.58 9.03 4.11
CA LEU A 551 -6.88 7.62 4.33
C LEU A 551 -5.56 6.89 4.64
N GLY A 552 -5.62 5.91 5.53
CA GLY A 552 -4.57 4.91 5.60
C GLY A 552 -3.16 5.42 5.88
N ILE A 553 -2.23 4.96 5.04
CA ILE A 553 -0.78 5.16 5.15
C ILE A 553 -0.23 5.99 3.98
N SER A 554 0.95 6.56 4.17
CA SER A 554 1.68 7.25 3.12
C SER A 554 2.72 6.33 2.46
N GLY A 555 2.75 6.31 1.13
CA GLY A 555 3.85 5.67 0.39
C GLY A 555 5.12 6.51 0.44
N VAL A 556 6.29 5.86 0.24
CA VAL A 556 7.59 6.56 0.08
C VAL A 556 7.54 7.57 -1.08
N VAL A 557 6.74 7.29 -2.12
CA VAL A 557 6.48 8.18 -3.25
C VAL A 557 5.02 8.62 -3.28
N TRP A 558 4.75 9.84 -3.74
CA TRP A 558 3.37 10.34 -3.89
C TRP A 558 2.85 10.20 -5.33
N ASN A 559 3.73 10.37 -6.33
CA ASN A 559 3.31 10.51 -7.73
C ASN A 559 3.74 9.34 -8.64
N SER A 560 4.36 8.29 -8.10
CA SER A 560 4.71 7.13 -8.92
C SER A 560 3.52 6.18 -9.05
N LYS A 561 3.35 5.58 -10.24
CA LYS A 561 2.46 4.44 -10.42
C LYS A 561 3.20 3.13 -10.13
N ILE A 562 2.45 2.13 -9.73
CA ILE A 562 2.96 0.79 -9.42
C ILE A 562 2.48 -0.19 -10.49
N LEU A 563 3.42 -0.85 -11.18
CA LEU A 563 3.10 -1.97 -12.07
C LEU A 563 3.06 -3.27 -11.25
N ALA A 564 1.87 -3.83 -11.04
CA ALA A 564 1.70 -5.08 -10.31
C ALA A 564 2.03 -6.28 -11.20
N VAL A 565 2.99 -7.12 -10.82
CA VAL A 565 3.39 -8.32 -11.57
C VAL A 565 3.40 -9.51 -10.63
N ARG A 566 2.48 -10.45 -10.85
CA ARG A 566 2.31 -11.61 -9.99
C ARG A 566 3.14 -12.78 -10.50
N VAL A 567 4.12 -13.19 -9.70
CA VAL A 567 5.00 -14.35 -9.94
C VAL A 567 4.99 -15.35 -8.79
N LEU A 568 4.31 -15.04 -7.68
CA LEU A 568 4.14 -15.93 -6.52
C LEU A 568 2.66 -16.25 -6.32
N ASN A 569 2.36 -17.50 -5.98
CA ASN A 569 1.01 -17.95 -5.66
C ASN A 569 0.60 -17.59 -4.22
N ALA A 570 -0.61 -17.99 -3.83
CA ALA A 570 -1.17 -17.76 -2.49
C ALA A 570 -0.30 -18.26 -1.31
N PHE A 571 0.65 -19.17 -1.57
CA PHE A 571 1.59 -19.68 -0.57
C PHE A 571 2.97 -19.02 -0.62
N GLY A 572 3.16 -17.99 -1.45
CA GLY A 572 4.44 -17.32 -1.65
C GLY A 572 5.42 -18.12 -2.52
N ASN A 573 4.95 -19.10 -3.29
CA ASN A 573 5.80 -19.94 -4.14
C ASN A 573 5.66 -19.56 -5.60
N ALA A 574 6.78 -19.56 -6.33
CA ALA A 574 6.76 -19.41 -7.77
C ALA A 574 6.14 -20.65 -8.45
N PRO A 575 5.33 -20.47 -9.53
CA PRO A 575 4.69 -21.57 -10.26
C PRO A 575 5.71 -22.43 -11.02
N TYR A 576 6.84 -21.83 -11.40
CA TYR A 576 7.94 -22.49 -12.09
C TYR A 576 9.26 -21.73 -11.84
N TYR A 577 10.38 -22.37 -12.14
CA TYR A 577 11.70 -21.96 -11.64
C TYR A 577 12.20 -20.59 -12.17
N ASN A 578 11.73 -20.13 -13.34
CA ASN A 578 12.11 -18.85 -13.96
C ASN A 578 11.02 -17.77 -13.90
N ALA A 579 9.90 -17.98 -13.17
CA ALA A 579 8.81 -17.00 -13.12
C ALA A 579 9.29 -15.62 -12.66
N LEU A 580 10.27 -15.59 -11.74
CA LEU A 580 10.88 -14.36 -11.26
C LEU A 580 11.66 -13.62 -12.36
N ALA A 581 12.40 -14.35 -13.20
CA ALA A 581 13.13 -13.76 -14.33
C ALA A 581 12.17 -13.24 -15.41
N ASP A 582 11.08 -13.95 -15.66
CA ASP A 582 10.04 -13.54 -16.62
C ASP A 582 9.33 -12.27 -16.13
N GLY A 583 8.99 -12.19 -14.83
CA GLY A 583 8.38 -11.01 -14.23
C GLY A 583 9.29 -9.78 -14.28
N ILE A 584 10.59 -9.94 -14.02
CA ILE A 584 11.58 -8.87 -14.17
C ILE A 584 11.66 -8.41 -15.63
N THR A 585 11.74 -9.35 -16.57
CA THR A 585 11.85 -9.05 -18.00
C THR A 585 10.61 -8.31 -18.50
N PHE A 586 9.42 -8.82 -18.18
CA PHE A 586 8.14 -8.18 -18.53
C PHE A 586 8.04 -6.77 -17.96
N SER A 587 8.42 -6.58 -16.70
CA SER A 587 8.38 -5.26 -16.06
C SER A 587 9.26 -4.25 -16.80
N ALA A 588 10.45 -4.68 -17.23
CA ALA A 588 11.36 -3.85 -18.01
C ALA A 588 10.76 -3.50 -19.39
N GLU A 589 10.16 -4.48 -20.07
CA GLU A 589 9.48 -4.29 -21.37
C GLU A 589 8.24 -3.40 -21.27
N ALA A 590 7.52 -3.48 -20.16
CA ALA A 590 6.40 -2.60 -19.83
C ALA A 590 6.84 -1.16 -19.47
N GLY A 591 8.15 -0.90 -19.43
CA GLY A 591 8.71 0.44 -19.25
C GLY A 591 8.99 0.82 -17.80
N ALA A 592 8.90 -0.11 -16.85
CA ALA A 592 9.33 0.15 -15.48
C ALA A 592 10.83 0.42 -15.44
N LYS A 593 11.21 1.53 -14.80
CA LYS A 593 12.63 1.90 -14.62
C LYS A 593 13.21 1.38 -13.32
N ILE A 594 12.34 1.05 -12.37
CA ILE A 594 12.69 0.50 -11.07
C ILE A 594 11.84 -0.75 -10.89
N ILE A 595 12.47 -1.88 -10.62
CA ILE A 595 11.78 -3.14 -10.31
C ILE A 595 12.13 -3.51 -8.88
N ASN A 596 11.13 -3.60 -8.01
CA ASN A 596 11.29 -4.17 -6.68
C ASN A 596 11.01 -5.67 -6.71
N VAL A 597 11.92 -6.45 -6.13
CA VAL A 597 11.81 -7.90 -5.95
C VAL A 597 11.99 -8.25 -4.47
N SER A 598 10.86 -8.41 -3.78
CA SER A 598 10.81 -8.72 -2.34
C SER A 598 10.73 -10.23 -2.05
N GLY A 599 11.19 -11.06 -2.98
CA GLY A 599 11.29 -12.52 -2.88
C GLY A 599 12.59 -13.06 -3.48
N GLY A 600 12.85 -14.36 -3.34
CA GLY A 600 14.06 -14.97 -3.90
C GLY A 600 14.38 -16.35 -3.38
N PHE A 601 15.59 -16.82 -3.67
CA PHE A 601 16.08 -18.15 -3.29
C PHE A 601 17.60 -18.14 -3.04
N THR A 602 18.11 -19.14 -2.30
CA THR A 602 19.55 -19.28 -2.03
C THR A 602 20.22 -20.19 -3.07
N ALA A 603 21.56 -20.15 -3.15
CA ALA A 603 22.33 -20.99 -4.05
C ALA A 603 22.55 -22.44 -3.55
N ASP A 604 21.74 -22.92 -2.61
CA ASP A 604 21.88 -24.26 -2.05
C ASP A 604 21.00 -25.29 -2.78
N ALA A 605 21.38 -26.57 -2.68
CA ALA A 605 20.60 -27.65 -3.29
C ALA A 605 19.20 -27.82 -2.66
N LYS A 606 18.95 -27.24 -1.47
CA LYS A 606 17.61 -27.25 -0.84
C LYS A 606 16.65 -26.29 -1.56
N SER A 607 17.19 -25.30 -2.26
CA SER A 607 16.46 -24.39 -3.12
C SER A 607 16.18 -24.98 -4.50
N ALA A 608 16.73 -26.15 -4.83
CA ALA A 608 16.34 -26.89 -6.02
C ALA A 608 14.91 -27.40 -5.82
N GLY A 609 13.99 -26.94 -6.68
CA GLY A 609 12.56 -27.23 -6.54
C GLY A 609 12.24 -28.72 -6.44
N LEU A 610 11.00 -29.03 -6.02
CA LEU A 610 10.50 -30.38 -5.75
C LEU A 610 10.86 -31.42 -6.83
N LEU A 611 10.82 -31.02 -8.11
CA LEU A 611 11.15 -31.87 -9.25
C LEU A 611 12.62 -32.33 -9.23
N CYS A 612 13.54 -31.48 -8.80
CA CYS A 612 14.95 -31.84 -8.76
C CYS A 612 15.25 -32.83 -7.64
N GLY A 613 14.76 -32.55 -6.42
CA GLY A 613 14.85 -33.50 -5.32
C GLY A 613 14.20 -34.84 -5.64
N LEU A 614 13.10 -34.83 -6.41
CA LEU A 614 12.45 -36.04 -6.92
C LEU A 614 13.35 -36.77 -7.92
N LYS A 615 13.94 -36.09 -8.91
CA LYS A 615 14.87 -36.68 -9.90
C LYS A 615 16.09 -37.32 -9.22
N GLU A 616 16.66 -36.69 -8.19
CA GLU A 616 17.74 -37.28 -7.39
C GLU A 616 17.25 -38.50 -6.60
N SER A 617 16.11 -38.40 -5.90
CA SER A 617 15.55 -39.52 -5.11
C SER A 617 15.16 -40.73 -5.96
N LEU A 618 14.79 -40.51 -7.22
CA LEU A 618 14.45 -41.53 -8.21
C LEU A 618 15.67 -42.03 -8.99
N GLY A 619 16.87 -41.48 -8.76
CA GLY A 619 18.08 -41.84 -9.49
C GLY A 619 18.07 -41.47 -10.98
N ILE A 620 17.17 -40.55 -11.39
CA ILE A 620 17.07 -40.02 -12.76
C ILE A 620 18.28 -39.13 -13.06
N ILE A 621 18.76 -38.41 -12.05
CA ILE A 621 20.03 -37.68 -12.09
C ILE A 621 20.92 -38.11 -10.90
N PRO A 622 22.25 -38.10 -11.05
CA PRO A 622 23.18 -38.33 -9.94
C PRO A 622 22.93 -37.39 -8.75
N GLU A 623 23.11 -37.88 -7.52
CA GLU A 623 23.11 -37.05 -6.31
C GLU A 623 24.10 -35.88 -6.45
N GLY A 624 23.63 -34.65 -6.22
CA GLY A 624 24.41 -33.42 -6.33
C GLY A 624 24.22 -32.64 -7.64
N ASN A 625 23.47 -33.18 -8.61
CA ASN A 625 23.16 -32.46 -9.85
C ASN A 625 22.06 -31.41 -9.69
N CYS A 626 21.34 -31.37 -8.57
CA CYS A 626 20.40 -30.28 -8.28
C CYS A 626 21.03 -28.90 -8.15
N LEU A 627 22.33 -28.87 -7.85
CA LEU A 627 23.09 -27.63 -7.84
C LEU A 627 23.22 -27.01 -9.26
N GLU A 628 23.20 -27.82 -10.32
CA GLU A 628 23.28 -27.31 -11.70
C GLU A 628 21.95 -26.68 -12.15
N GLU A 629 20.81 -27.22 -11.74
CA GLU A 629 19.49 -26.59 -12.01
C GLU A 629 19.37 -25.24 -11.27
N VAL A 630 19.81 -25.17 -10.01
CA VAL A 630 19.86 -23.90 -9.25
C VAL A 630 20.82 -22.90 -9.89
N LYS A 631 22.00 -23.32 -10.36
CA LYS A 631 22.93 -22.46 -11.12
C LYS A 631 22.30 -21.90 -12.40
N ALA A 632 21.52 -22.69 -13.12
CA ALA A 632 20.82 -22.24 -14.32
C ALA A 632 19.73 -21.21 -13.99
N ALA A 633 18.97 -21.41 -12.90
CA ALA A 633 18.00 -20.44 -12.41
C ALA A 633 18.65 -19.12 -11.99
N ILE A 634 19.78 -19.18 -11.25
CA ILE A 634 20.59 -18.01 -10.90
C ILE A 634 21.04 -17.27 -12.18
N THR A 635 21.56 -18.01 -13.16
CA THR A 635 22.02 -17.43 -14.43
C THR A 635 20.87 -16.71 -15.13
N THR A 636 19.70 -17.34 -15.20
CA THR A 636 18.52 -16.79 -15.90
C THR A 636 18.01 -15.53 -15.20
N VAL A 637 17.85 -15.55 -13.87
CA VAL A 637 17.37 -14.36 -13.15
C VAL A 637 18.39 -13.22 -13.18
N CYS A 638 19.69 -13.52 -13.09
CA CYS A 638 20.71 -12.47 -13.21
C CYS A 638 20.84 -11.92 -14.63
N GLN A 639 20.55 -12.71 -15.68
CA GLN A 639 20.43 -12.19 -17.05
C GLN A 639 19.24 -11.23 -17.19
N ALA A 640 18.11 -11.50 -16.54
CA ALA A 640 16.97 -10.57 -16.52
C ALA A 640 17.31 -9.26 -15.78
N VAL A 641 18.04 -9.35 -14.66
CA VAL A 641 18.58 -8.17 -13.95
C VAL A 641 19.52 -7.37 -14.86
N GLU A 642 20.47 -8.04 -15.53
CA GLU A 642 21.40 -7.38 -16.44
C GLU A 642 20.69 -6.75 -17.65
N TYR A 643 19.62 -7.37 -18.14
CA TYR A 643 18.81 -6.85 -19.24
C TYR A 643 18.18 -5.49 -18.91
N ILE A 644 17.54 -5.35 -17.73
CA ILE A 644 17.00 -4.05 -17.32
C ILE A 644 18.12 -3.04 -17.03
N THR A 645 19.21 -3.45 -16.36
CA THR A 645 20.30 -2.52 -16.04
C THR A 645 20.96 -1.98 -17.31
N SER A 646 21.17 -2.84 -18.32
CA SER A 646 21.68 -2.40 -19.63
C SER A 646 20.69 -1.55 -20.43
N SER A 647 19.39 -1.63 -20.12
CA SER A 647 18.32 -0.79 -20.67
C SER A 647 18.10 0.51 -19.87
N GLY A 648 18.99 0.79 -18.91
CA GLY A 648 18.96 1.99 -18.09
C GLY A 648 17.88 2.00 -17.01
N GLY A 649 17.44 0.83 -16.53
CA GLY A 649 16.66 0.67 -15.31
C GLY A 649 17.48 0.04 -14.18
N MET A 650 16.84 -0.35 -13.08
CA MET A 650 17.47 -1.00 -11.94
C MET A 650 16.56 -2.04 -11.29
N VAL A 651 17.17 -3.03 -10.63
CA VAL A 651 16.47 -3.99 -9.77
C VAL A 651 16.90 -3.77 -8.33
N VAL A 652 15.93 -3.57 -7.45
CA VAL A 652 16.11 -3.49 -6.00
C VAL A 652 15.55 -4.77 -5.39
N ALA A 653 16.37 -5.50 -4.63
CA ALA A 653 15.98 -6.83 -4.17
C ALA A 653 16.36 -7.12 -2.72
N ALA A 654 15.48 -7.86 -2.06
CA ALA A 654 15.63 -8.25 -0.65
C ALA A 654 16.79 -9.25 -0.44
N SER A 655 17.67 -8.97 0.52
CA SER A 655 18.80 -9.84 0.86
C SER A 655 18.36 -11.15 1.55
N GLY A 656 17.12 -11.25 2.02
CA GLY A 656 16.49 -12.43 2.59
C GLY A 656 16.63 -12.57 4.11
N ASN A 657 15.89 -13.53 4.69
CA ASN A 657 15.43 -13.45 6.10
C ASN A 657 15.93 -14.60 7.02
N SER A 658 17.12 -15.17 6.77
CA SER A 658 17.67 -16.27 7.58
C SER A 658 18.77 -15.87 8.58
N GLY A 659 19.18 -14.60 8.61
CA GLY A 659 20.19 -14.06 9.53
C GLY A 659 21.61 -14.56 9.27
N GLY A 660 21.90 -15.04 8.05
CA GLY A 660 23.18 -15.61 7.65
C GLY A 660 23.94 -14.79 6.61
N ILE A 661 25.07 -15.35 6.15
CA ILE A 661 25.94 -14.74 5.13
C ILE A 661 25.71 -15.30 3.72
N ASP A 662 24.81 -16.28 3.60
CA ASP A 662 24.53 -16.94 2.34
C ASP A 662 23.99 -15.94 1.32
N LYS A 663 24.20 -16.21 0.03
CA LYS A 663 23.71 -15.34 -1.03
C LYS A 663 22.25 -15.64 -1.34
N HIS A 664 21.46 -14.59 -1.52
CA HIS A 664 20.06 -14.67 -1.91
C HIS A 664 19.87 -14.00 -3.27
N TYR A 665 19.21 -14.65 -4.22
CA TYR A 665 19.01 -14.14 -5.58
C TYR A 665 17.55 -13.73 -5.80
N PRO A 666 17.30 -12.61 -6.49
CA PRO A 666 18.22 -11.86 -7.34
C PRO A 666 19.09 -10.81 -6.64
N ALA A 667 18.96 -10.57 -5.33
CA ALA A 667 19.77 -9.55 -4.64
C ALA A 667 21.29 -9.74 -4.84
N ALA A 668 21.78 -10.97 -4.84
CA ALA A 668 23.19 -11.27 -5.08
C ALA A 668 23.62 -11.27 -6.57
N CYS A 669 22.73 -10.92 -7.50
CA CYS A 669 23.10 -10.71 -8.90
C CYS A 669 24.01 -9.48 -9.04
N PRO A 670 25.03 -9.49 -9.91
CA PRO A 670 26.07 -8.45 -9.92
C PRO A 670 25.60 -7.00 -10.11
N THR A 671 24.43 -6.79 -10.73
CA THR A 671 23.87 -5.47 -11.08
C THR A 671 22.52 -5.20 -10.40
N ALA A 672 22.12 -6.05 -9.45
CA ALA A 672 21.00 -5.78 -8.56
C ALA A 672 21.49 -4.98 -7.35
N ILE A 673 20.58 -4.22 -6.73
CA ILE A 673 20.81 -3.54 -5.46
C ILE A 673 20.33 -4.46 -4.34
N ALA A 674 21.27 -5.04 -3.59
CA ALA A 674 20.96 -5.93 -2.47
C ALA A 674 20.63 -5.14 -1.20
N VAL A 675 19.39 -5.30 -0.69
CA VAL A 675 18.88 -4.54 0.46
C VAL A 675 18.76 -5.40 1.70
N ALA A 676 19.48 -5.02 2.76
CA ALA A 676 19.33 -5.56 4.10
C ALA A 676 18.30 -4.79 4.94
N ALA A 677 17.83 -5.41 6.02
CA ALA A 677 16.87 -4.82 6.96
C ALA A 677 17.55 -4.37 8.26
N THR A 678 17.14 -3.20 8.73
CA THR A 678 17.46 -2.69 10.07
C THR A 678 16.22 -2.59 10.95
N ASP A 679 16.42 -2.58 12.26
CA ASP A 679 15.38 -2.23 13.23
C ASP A 679 15.32 -0.71 13.47
N SER A 680 14.43 -0.28 14.37
CA SER A 680 14.24 1.12 14.74
C SER A 680 15.45 1.74 15.44
N ASN A 681 16.41 0.94 15.92
CA ASN A 681 17.64 1.38 16.56
C ASN A 681 18.83 1.48 15.59
N ASP A 682 18.59 1.35 14.27
CA ASP A 682 19.63 1.22 13.25
C ASP A 682 20.56 -0.01 13.46
N ALA A 683 20.12 -1.02 14.20
CA ALA A 683 20.82 -2.30 14.25
C ALA A 683 20.37 -3.18 13.07
N ARG A 684 21.25 -4.06 12.58
CA ARG A 684 20.85 -5.09 11.62
C ARG A 684 19.74 -5.94 12.25
N ALA A 685 18.58 -6.01 11.59
CA ALA A 685 17.50 -6.87 12.03
C ALA A 685 18.00 -8.33 12.10
N SER A 686 17.68 -9.05 13.17
CA SER A 686 18.31 -10.34 13.47
C SER A 686 18.19 -11.36 12.32
N PHE A 687 17.07 -11.32 11.59
CA PHE A 687 16.77 -12.16 10.43
C PHE A 687 17.43 -11.68 9.13
N SER A 688 17.92 -10.44 9.02
CA SER A 688 18.47 -9.93 7.75
C SER A 688 19.74 -10.66 7.38
N GLN A 689 19.84 -11.16 6.15
CA GLN A 689 21.13 -11.60 5.61
C GLN A 689 22.08 -10.40 5.45
N TYR A 690 23.38 -10.68 5.53
CA TYR A 690 24.43 -9.67 5.59
C TYR A 690 25.73 -10.16 4.94
N GLY A 691 26.63 -9.23 4.62
CA GLY A 691 27.96 -9.55 4.10
C GLY A 691 28.40 -8.63 2.96
N PRO A 692 29.55 -8.93 2.34
CA PRO A 692 30.16 -8.08 1.31
C PRO A 692 29.34 -7.94 0.02
N TRP A 693 28.30 -8.75 -0.15
CA TRP A 693 27.41 -8.75 -1.30
C TRP A 693 26.14 -7.92 -1.09
N VAL A 694 25.92 -7.41 0.13
CA VAL A 694 24.83 -6.48 0.44
C VAL A 694 25.29 -5.05 0.13
N ASP A 695 24.46 -4.28 -0.57
CA ASP A 695 24.80 -2.94 -1.04
C ASP A 695 24.39 -1.85 -0.07
N ILE A 696 23.20 -1.98 0.51
CA ILE A 696 22.58 -0.94 1.35
C ILE A 696 21.55 -1.57 2.30
N ALA A 697 21.04 -0.80 3.25
CA ALA A 697 19.93 -1.18 4.10
C ALA A 697 18.84 -0.13 4.21
N ALA A 698 17.67 -0.58 4.63
CA ALA A 698 16.55 0.26 5.05
C ALA A 698 15.84 -0.40 6.26
N PRO A 699 14.98 0.35 6.98
CA PRO A 699 14.14 -0.23 8.02
C PRO A 699 13.31 -1.41 7.48
N GLY A 700 13.29 -2.52 8.20
CA GLY A 700 12.56 -3.72 7.81
C GLY A 700 11.91 -4.45 8.98
N GLU A 701 11.82 -3.83 10.15
CA GLU A 701 11.16 -4.38 11.33
C GLU A 701 10.06 -3.42 11.79
N GLU A 702 8.88 -3.96 12.08
CA GLU A 702 7.65 -3.24 12.46
C GLU A 702 7.23 -2.21 11.40
N ILE A 703 7.23 -2.65 10.13
CA ILE A 703 6.85 -1.81 9.00
C ILE A 703 5.35 -1.93 8.75
N LEU A 704 4.61 -0.86 9.01
CA LEU A 704 3.19 -0.74 8.68
C LEU A 704 3.01 -0.50 7.17
N SER A 705 2.11 -1.28 6.56
CA SER A 705 1.64 -1.03 5.21
C SER A 705 0.29 -1.69 4.92
N THR A 706 -0.23 -1.48 3.71
CA THR A 706 -1.47 -2.04 3.17
C THR A 706 -1.46 -3.57 3.18
N PHE A 707 -2.61 -4.19 3.34
CA PHE A 707 -2.77 -5.64 3.38
C PHE A 707 -4.19 -5.98 2.89
N PRO A 708 -4.41 -7.11 2.19
CA PRO A 708 -5.73 -7.38 1.64
C PRO A 708 -6.74 -7.69 2.75
N ALA A 709 -7.86 -6.97 2.74
CA ALA A 709 -8.97 -7.06 3.70
C ALA A 709 -9.48 -8.50 3.90
N GLN A 710 -9.35 -9.32 2.85
CA GLN A 710 -9.84 -10.71 2.80
C GLN A 710 -9.07 -11.69 3.69
N PHE A 711 -7.90 -11.31 4.22
CA PHE A 711 -7.05 -12.20 5.03
C PHE A 711 -7.14 -11.92 6.53
N THR A 712 -7.43 -12.96 7.33
CA THR A 712 -7.39 -12.84 8.80
C THR A 712 -5.95 -12.81 9.31
N CYS A 713 -5.58 -11.80 10.11
CA CYS A 713 -4.23 -11.70 10.68
C CYS A 713 -4.21 -11.20 12.14
N ASN A 714 -3.17 -11.58 12.91
CA ASN A 714 -3.07 -11.31 14.36
C ASN A 714 -2.36 -9.99 14.73
N ARG A 715 -1.79 -9.26 13.77
CA ARG A 715 -1.13 -7.95 13.95
C ARG A 715 -1.66 -6.88 12.98
N CYS A 716 -2.88 -7.07 12.49
CA CYS A 716 -3.52 -6.11 11.59
C CYS A 716 -4.05 -4.91 12.39
N ILE A 717 -4.03 -3.73 11.80
CA ILE A 717 -4.75 -2.56 12.31
C ILE A 717 -6.05 -2.41 11.50
N PHE A 718 -7.16 -2.06 12.18
CA PHE A 718 -8.50 -1.80 11.64
C PHE A 718 -8.97 -2.76 10.52
N ASP A 719 -9.74 -3.78 10.89
CA ASP A 719 -10.46 -4.70 9.98
C ASP A 719 -9.64 -5.33 8.82
N TYR A 720 -8.34 -5.53 9.05
CA TYR A 720 -7.41 -6.33 8.22
C TYR A 720 -6.78 -5.62 7.00
N ASP A 721 -7.08 -4.34 6.77
CA ASP A 721 -6.57 -3.58 5.61
C ASP A 721 -5.11 -3.12 5.76
N TYR A 722 -4.55 -3.15 6.98
CA TYR A 722 -3.17 -2.75 7.23
C TYR A 722 -2.48 -3.71 8.18
N PHE A 723 -1.18 -3.93 7.98
CA PHE A 723 -0.41 -4.93 8.70
C PHE A 723 1.01 -4.47 9.03
N PHE A 724 1.49 -4.77 10.23
CA PHE A 724 2.90 -4.65 10.59
C PHE A 724 3.67 -5.93 10.19
N ALA A 725 4.61 -5.79 9.26
CA ALA A 725 5.46 -6.88 8.80
C ALA A 725 6.94 -6.65 9.12
N ASN A 726 7.68 -7.76 9.18
CA ASN A 726 9.12 -7.79 9.39
C ASN A 726 9.78 -8.55 8.23
N GLY A 727 10.76 -7.95 7.58
CA GLY A 727 11.51 -8.58 6.50
C GLY A 727 12.42 -7.63 5.75
N THR A 728 13.45 -8.20 5.12
CA THR A 728 14.19 -7.53 4.02
C THR A 728 13.26 -7.24 2.83
N SER A 729 12.16 -7.97 2.73
CA SER A 729 11.04 -7.75 1.83
C SER A 729 10.31 -6.42 2.05
N GLN A 730 10.37 -5.85 3.26
CA GLN A 730 9.85 -4.52 3.60
C GLN A 730 10.92 -3.44 3.43
N ALA A 731 12.19 -3.77 3.66
CA ALA A 731 13.30 -2.83 3.44
C ALA A 731 13.54 -2.54 1.94
N SER A 732 13.45 -3.56 1.08
CA SER A 732 13.63 -3.44 -0.38
C SER A 732 12.71 -2.38 -1.04
N PRO A 733 11.38 -2.37 -0.81
CA PRO A 733 10.49 -1.38 -1.42
C PRO A 733 10.75 0.05 -0.96
N ILE A 734 11.29 0.24 0.26
CA ILE A 734 11.73 1.57 0.72
C ILE A 734 12.84 2.12 -0.18
N VAL A 735 13.84 1.28 -0.50
CA VAL A 735 14.94 1.66 -1.39
C VAL A 735 14.45 1.88 -2.83
N ALA A 736 13.52 1.06 -3.31
CA ALA A 736 12.90 1.24 -4.63
C ALA A 736 12.13 2.57 -4.73
N GLY A 737 11.34 2.91 -3.71
CA GLY A 737 10.66 4.20 -3.62
C GLY A 737 11.66 5.37 -3.58
N ALA A 738 12.69 5.27 -2.73
CA ALA A 738 13.73 6.30 -2.61
C ALA A 738 14.47 6.55 -3.93
N ALA A 739 14.76 5.50 -4.71
CA ALA A 739 15.33 5.64 -6.05
C ALA A 739 14.43 6.48 -6.97
N SER A 740 13.11 6.30 -6.91
CA SER A 740 12.16 7.11 -7.67
C SER A 740 12.19 8.59 -7.23
N VAL A 741 12.31 8.85 -5.92
CA VAL A 741 12.40 10.22 -5.37
C VAL A 741 13.67 10.93 -5.87
N VAL A 742 14.83 10.28 -5.76
CA VAL A 742 16.11 10.81 -6.29
C VAL A 742 16.02 11.09 -7.78
N TRP A 743 15.44 10.16 -8.53
CA TRP A 743 15.36 10.28 -9.99
C TRP A 743 14.31 11.30 -10.45
N ALA A 744 13.31 11.60 -9.63
CA ALA A 744 12.39 12.70 -9.88
C ALA A 744 13.09 14.06 -9.73
N ARG A 745 14.03 14.18 -8.79
CA ARG A 745 14.85 15.39 -8.59
C ARG A 745 15.87 15.59 -9.70
N SER A 746 16.52 14.51 -10.13
CA SER A 746 17.62 14.53 -11.09
C SER A 746 17.33 13.56 -12.23
N PRO A 747 16.38 13.89 -13.14
CA PRO A 747 15.92 13.01 -14.21
C PRO A 747 17.00 12.63 -15.23
N GLU A 748 18.10 13.38 -15.28
CA GLU A 748 19.26 13.16 -16.13
C GLU A 748 20.21 12.06 -15.63
N LEU A 749 20.09 11.63 -14.38
CA LEU A 749 20.93 10.56 -13.84
C LEU A 749 20.60 9.23 -14.52
N THR A 750 21.64 8.46 -14.78
CA THR A 750 21.54 7.04 -15.12
C THR A 750 21.18 6.21 -13.88
N ALA A 751 20.67 5.00 -14.09
CA ALA A 751 20.35 4.09 -12.98
C ALA A 751 21.56 3.84 -12.04
N SER A 752 22.76 3.67 -12.60
CA SER A 752 23.98 3.48 -11.81
C SER A 752 24.38 4.74 -11.03
N GLU A 753 24.18 5.94 -11.57
CA GLU A 753 24.41 7.19 -10.83
C GLU A 753 23.40 7.36 -9.69
N VAL A 754 22.14 6.92 -9.88
CA VAL A 754 21.14 6.91 -8.80
C VAL A 754 21.52 5.91 -7.71
N GLU A 755 21.92 4.68 -8.05
CA GLU A 755 22.43 3.71 -7.07
C GLU A 755 23.62 4.26 -6.28
N GLU A 756 24.62 4.81 -6.98
CA GLU A 756 25.80 5.38 -6.37
C GLU A 756 25.42 6.53 -5.41
N ARG A 757 24.49 7.39 -5.82
CA ARG A 757 23.97 8.47 -4.98
C ARG A 757 23.29 7.93 -3.72
N LEU A 758 22.45 6.90 -3.83
CA LEU A 758 21.80 6.27 -2.69
C LEU A 758 22.81 5.65 -1.71
N LYS A 759 23.85 4.99 -2.22
CA LYS A 759 24.87 4.32 -1.40
C LYS A 759 25.77 5.32 -0.69
N LYS A 760 26.19 6.40 -1.35
CA LYS A 760 27.10 7.36 -0.71
C LYS A 760 26.41 8.28 0.29
N SER A 761 25.13 8.59 0.07
CA SER A 761 24.31 9.35 1.02
C SER A 761 23.82 8.53 2.21
N ALA A 762 23.94 7.19 2.17
CA ALA A 762 23.49 6.32 3.25
C ALA A 762 24.21 6.63 4.56
N LYS A 763 23.46 6.63 5.67
CA LYS A 763 23.99 6.74 7.03
C LYS A 763 24.82 5.49 7.35
N PRO A 764 26.15 5.59 7.56
CA PRO A 764 26.99 4.43 7.83
C PRO A 764 26.59 3.75 9.14
N LEU A 765 26.57 2.40 9.12
CA LEU A 765 26.27 1.57 10.30
C LEU A 765 27.43 0.60 10.59
N PRO A 766 28.54 1.08 11.19
CA PRO A 766 29.73 0.25 11.44
C PRO A 766 29.40 -0.99 12.27
N GLY A 767 29.88 -2.16 11.82
CA GLY A 767 29.66 -3.44 12.50
C GLY A 767 28.33 -4.13 12.21
N ALA A 768 27.37 -3.46 11.57
CA ALA A 768 26.09 -4.07 11.18
C ALA A 768 26.21 -5.00 9.94
N GLN A 769 27.26 -4.83 9.12
CA GLN A 769 27.53 -5.62 7.90
C GLN A 769 26.44 -5.51 6.81
N VAL A 770 25.81 -4.34 6.70
CA VAL A 770 24.65 -4.08 5.84
C VAL A 770 24.98 -3.17 4.65
N GLY A 771 26.13 -3.39 4.00
CA GLY A 771 26.58 -2.57 2.88
C GLY A 771 26.95 -1.15 3.31
N ALA A 772 26.52 -0.15 2.54
CA ALA A 772 26.82 1.27 2.76
C ALA A 772 26.20 1.83 4.05
N GLY A 773 25.17 1.20 4.60
CA GLY A 773 24.43 1.67 5.77
C GLY A 773 22.95 1.85 5.48
N ARG A 774 22.23 2.54 6.37
CA ARG A 774 20.80 2.81 6.18
C ARG A 774 20.61 3.97 5.21
N ILE A 775 19.73 3.81 4.25
CA ILE A 775 19.35 4.88 3.32
C ILE A 775 18.92 6.17 4.05
N ASP A 776 19.32 7.30 3.46
CA ASP A 776 18.93 8.67 3.85
C ASP A 776 18.45 9.37 2.57
N VAL A 777 17.13 9.43 2.38
CA VAL A 777 16.51 9.87 1.13
C VAL A 777 16.70 11.37 0.93
N PHE A 778 16.64 12.15 2.01
CA PHE A 778 16.92 13.58 1.94
C PHE A 778 18.34 13.85 1.47
N GLU A 779 19.35 13.21 2.07
CA GLU A 779 20.75 13.42 1.63
C GLU A 779 20.94 13.00 0.17
N ALA A 780 20.29 11.92 -0.28
CA ALA A 780 20.36 11.48 -1.67
C ALA A 780 19.76 12.50 -2.66
N VAL A 781 18.68 13.18 -2.27
CA VAL A 781 17.93 14.15 -3.08
C VAL A 781 18.57 15.54 -3.04
N PHE A 782 18.97 16.01 -1.87
CA PHE A 782 19.47 17.36 -1.65
C PHE A 782 20.98 17.47 -1.84
N ASP A 783 21.78 16.46 -1.46
CA ASP A 783 23.25 16.46 -1.61
C ASP A 783 23.93 17.68 -0.96
N GLY A 784 23.44 18.05 0.22
CA GLY A 784 23.91 19.22 0.98
C GLY A 784 25.06 18.93 1.93
N SER A 785 25.50 17.67 2.04
CA SER A 785 26.51 17.19 3.01
C SER A 785 27.95 17.24 2.51
N PHE A 786 28.21 17.53 1.23
CA PHE A 786 29.56 17.59 0.62
C PHE A 786 30.37 16.28 0.67
N GLU A 787 29.80 15.18 1.17
CA GLU A 787 30.47 13.89 1.36
C GLU A 787 30.88 13.23 0.05
N ASP A 788 30.06 13.42 -0.99
CA ASP A 788 30.25 12.80 -2.31
C ASP A 788 31.37 13.44 -3.13
N LYS A 789 31.94 14.56 -2.65
CA LYS A 789 32.86 15.45 -3.40
C LYS A 789 32.28 15.98 -4.72
N ASN A 790 31.01 15.67 -4.98
CA ASN A 790 30.38 15.89 -6.26
C ASN A 790 29.64 17.23 -6.23
N MET A 791 30.24 18.25 -6.84
CA MET A 791 29.66 19.58 -6.91
C MET A 791 28.67 19.74 -8.07
N ARG A 792 28.18 18.65 -8.70
CA ARG A 792 27.34 18.73 -9.91
C ARG A 792 26.01 19.46 -9.70
N LEU A 793 25.47 19.47 -8.48
CA LEU A 793 24.25 20.22 -8.13
C LEU A 793 24.54 21.65 -7.67
N TRP A 794 25.80 22.06 -7.70
CA TRP A 794 26.29 23.34 -7.21
C TRP A 794 26.94 24.13 -8.35
N ASP A 795 26.40 25.29 -8.64
CA ASP A 795 27.09 26.30 -9.45
C ASP A 795 28.08 27.04 -8.56
N TYR A 796 29.25 27.35 -9.09
CA TYR A 796 30.22 28.15 -8.34
C TYR A 796 31.08 29.05 -9.23
N ASP A 797 31.54 30.14 -8.64
CA ASP A 797 32.58 31.03 -9.14
C ASP A 797 33.69 31.16 -8.08
N GLY A 798 34.95 31.09 -8.49
CA GLY A 798 36.10 30.99 -7.59
C GLY A 798 36.59 29.56 -7.34
N THR A 799 37.33 29.35 -6.25
CA THR A 799 37.82 28.03 -5.85
C THR A 799 36.82 27.39 -4.90
N VAL A 800 36.07 26.39 -5.38
CA VAL A 800 35.18 25.58 -4.53
C VAL A 800 35.62 24.13 -4.56
N ILE A 801 35.90 23.57 -3.38
CA ILE A 801 36.28 22.17 -3.18
C ILE A 801 35.65 21.62 -1.89
N THR A 802 35.69 20.30 -1.71
CA THR A 802 35.28 19.66 -0.46
C THR A 802 36.52 19.18 0.30
N VAL A 803 36.66 19.50 1.59
CA VAL A 803 37.85 19.15 2.39
C VAL A 803 37.47 18.35 3.64
N LEU A 804 38.38 17.48 4.09
CA LEU A 804 38.24 16.75 5.37
C LEU A 804 38.57 17.64 6.57
N ASN A 805 39.53 18.54 6.38
CA ASN A 805 39.98 19.51 7.35
C ASN A 805 40.66 20.68 6.64
N LEU A 806 40.78 21.79 7.35
CA LEU A 806 41.58 22.94 6.94
C LEU A 806 42.43 23.37 8.14
N GLY A 807 43.72 23.04 8.11
CA GLY A 807 44.54 23.09 9.32
C GLY A 807 43.95 22.22 10.43
N ASP A 808 43.71 22.81 11.60
CA ASP A 808 43.08 22.16 12.76
C ASP A 808 41.53 22.22 12.74
N ILE A 809 40.92 22.86 11.74
CA ILE A 809 39.45 22.97 11.62
C ILE A 809 38.90 21.69 11.01
N THR A 810 37.99 21.03 11.74
CA THR A 810 37.25 19.86 11.27
C THR A 810 35.75 20.18 11.10
N PRO A 811 35.05 19.54 10.15
CA PRO A 811 33.60 19.55 10.10
C PRO A 811 32.99 19.08 11.44
N GLN A 812 31.77 19.51 11.71
CA GLN A 812 31.04 19.30 12.96
C GLN A 812 29.97 18.22 12.86
N ASP A 813 29.38 18.03 11.68
CA ASP A 813 28.28 17.10 11.46
C ASP A 813 28.75 15.81 10.80
N LEU A 814 29.55 15.90 9.74
CA LEU A 814 30.03 14.75 8.96
C LEU A 814 31.55 14.81 8.70
N ASP A 815 32.06 14.06 7.73
CA ASP A 815 33.50 13.87 7.48
C ASP A 815 34.09 14.99 6.59
N ARG A 816 33.25 15.72 5.83
CA ARG A 816 33.64 16.77 4.89
C ARG A 816 32.86 18.06 5.11
N MET A 817 33.51 19.17 4.76
CA MET A 817 32.89 20.49 4.64
C MET A 817 33.14 21.06 3.25
N GLY A 818 32.20 21.87 2.77
CA GLY A 818 32.39 22.74 1.61
C GLY A 818 33.40 23.83 1.95
N TYR A 819 34.32 24.08 1.03
CA TYR A 819 35.31 25.15 1.07
C TYR A 819 35.05 26.02 -0.15
N ALA A 820 34.76 27.31 0.06
CA ALA A 820 34.66 28.30 -1.00
C ALA A 820 35.62 29.45 -0.72
N SER A 821 36.40 29.84 -1.72
CA SER A 821 37.36 30.93 -1.65
C SER A 821 37.37 31.76 -2.94
N THR A 822 37.62 33.06 -2.79
CA THR A 822 37.82 34.04 -3.88
C THR A 822 39.08 33.79 -4.72
N GLY A 823 40.00 32.92 -4.25
CA GLY A 823 41.24 32.55 -4.95
C GLY A 823 42.32 33.63 -4.88
N PRO A 824 43.58 33.36 -5.30
CA PRO A 824 44.72 34.23 -5.06
C PRO A 824 44.56 35.65 -5.60
N ALA A 825 45.05 36.62 -4.82
CA ALA A 825 45.04 38.06 -5.10
C ALA A 825 45.10 38.45 -6.59
N GLY A 826 44.07 39.16 -7.06
CA GLY A 826 44.06 39.89 -8.34
C GLY A 826 43.25 39.28 -9.49
N THR A 827 42.47 38.21 -9.31
CA THR A 827 41.67 37.60 -10.41
C THR A 827 40.15 37.59 -10.25
N GLN A 828 39.59 37.63 -9.04
CA GLN A 828 38.14 37.71 -8.79
C GLN A 828 37.86 38.52 -7.52
N THR A 829 36.74 39.25 -7.47
CA THR A 829 36.33 40.10 -6.33
C THR A 829 35.15 39.51 -5.55
N SER A 830 34.73 38.29 -5.87
CA SER A 830 33.66 37.59 -5.16
C SER A 830 33.68 36.09 -5.46
N GLY A 831 33.51 35.27 -4.43
CA GLY A 831 33.27 33.83 -4.55
C GLY A 831 31.78 33.56 -4.40
N THR A 832 31.19 32.75 -5.28
CA THR A 832 29.78 32.35 -5.13
C THR A 832 29.64 30.85 -5.18
N LEU A 833 28.77 30.32 -4.33
CA LEU A 833 28.36 28.92 -4.33
C LEU A 833 26.83 28.89 -4.28
N THR A 834 26.21 28.32 -5.31
CA THR A 834 24.76 28.32 -5.48
C THR A 834 24.25 26.91 -5.72
N GLN A 835 23.27 26.47 -4.93
CA GLN A 835 22.50 25.27 -5.21
C GLN A 835 21.06 25.65 -5.53
N ARG A 836 20.55 25.08 -6.62
CA ARG A 836 19.14 25.21 -6.98
C ARG A 836 18.37 23.97 -6.58
N PHE A 837 17.14 24.13 -6.16
CA PHE A 837 16.23 23.02 -5.91
C PHE A 837 14.79 23.46 -6.14
N GLN A 838 13.94 22.49 -6.50
CA GLN A 838 12.52 22.73 -6.72
C GLN A 838 11.79 22.59 -5.39
N VAL A 839 10.89 23.51 -5.10
CA VAL A 839 9.96 23.44 -3.97
C VAL A 839 8.61 22.98 -4.49
N GLN A 840 8.08 21.91 -3.90
CA GLN A 840 6.84 21.27 -4.31
C GLN A 840 5.60 22.08 -3.89
N GLU A 841 4.46 21.83 -4.55
CA GLU A 841 3.18 22.43 -4.20
C GLU A 841 2.76 22.06 -2.77
N GLY A 842 2.12 22.97 -2.04
CA GLY A 842 1.67 22.74 -0.66
C GLY A 842 2.76 22.98 0.40
N VAL A 843 4.00 23.29 0.03
CA VAL A 843 5.04 23.74 0.97
C VAL A 843 4.76 25.18 1.39
N SER A 844 4.50 25.42 2.68
CA SER A 844 4.24 26.76 3.24
C SER A 844 5.50 27.44 3.80
N ALA A 845 6.46 26.65 4.27
CA ALA A 845 7.75 27.09 4.77
C ALA A 845 8.84 26.03 4.48
N ILE A 846 10.10 26.44 4.42
CA ILE A 846 11.25 25.54 4.35
C ILE A 846 12.06 25.69 5.63
N PRO A 847 12.12 24.66 6.49
CA PRO A 847 13.09 24.64 7.57
C PRO A 847 14.47 24.43 6.97
N ILE A 848 15.39 25.39 7.10
CA ILE A 848 16.78 25.27 6.64
C ILE A 848 17.71 25.31 7.85
N SER A 849 18.62 24.35 7.93
CA SER A 849 19.69 24.36 8.92
C SER A 849 21.04 24.01 8.30
N PHE A 850 22.09 24.69 8.77
CA PHE A 850 23.47 24.41 8.39
C PHE A 850 24.44 25.01 9.39
N LYS A 851 25.69 24.57 9.33
CA LYS A 851 26.81 25.18 10.04
C LYS A 851 27.72 25.90 9.06
N TYR A 852 28.28 27.02 9.49
CA TYR A 852 29.26 27.75 8.70
C TYR A 852 30.35 28.34 9.58
N ALA A 853 31.51 28.55 8.99
CA ALA A 853 32.61 29.29 9.60
C ALA A 853 33.29 30.13 8.52
N PHE A 854 33.82 31.27 8.92
CA PHE A 854 34.53 32.17 8.03
C PHE A 854 35.96 32.38 8.50
N ILE A 855 36.90 32.43 7.56
CA ILE A 855 38.33 32.62 7.79
C ILE A 855 38.78 33.78 6.92
N SER A 856 39.53 34.71 7.49
CA SER A 856 40.12 35.84 6.77
C SER A 856 41.56 36.07 7.22
N GLU A 857 42.36 36.56 6.29
CA GLU A 857 43.73 37.04 6.50
C GLU A 857 43.80 38.55 6.82
N GLU A 858 42.67 39.22 7.03
CA GLU A 858 42.63 40.67 7.28
C GLU A 858 43.34 41.04 8.59
N TYR A 859 44.39 41.87 8.46
CA TYR A 859 45.17 42.35 9.60
C TYR A 859 44.33 43.28 10.50
N PRO A 860 44.56 43.29 11.83
CA PRO A 860 43.83 44.14 12.76
C PRO A 860 43.82 45.64 12.48
N GLU A 861 44.80 46.16 11.75
CA GLU A 861 44.89 47.55 11.33
C GLU A 861 43.98 47.96 10.16
N TRP A 862 43.46 47.02 9.35
CA TRP A 862 42.61 47.31 8.19
C TRP A 862 41.11 47.16 8.46
N VAL A 863 40.80 46.64 9.64
CA VAL A 863 39.46 46.52 10.19
C VAL A 863 38.67 47.84 10.19
N GLY A 864 37.48 47.81 9.59
CA GLY A 864 36.56 48.94 9.50
C GLY A 864 36.86 49.89 8.34
N THR A 865 37.60 49.41 7.33
CA THR A 865 37.95 50.16 6.13
C THR A 865 37.18 49.62 4.91
N GLN A 866 37.59 50.03 3.70
CA GLN A 866 37.01 49.57 2.43
C GLN A 866 37.40 48.13 2.06
N PHE A 867 38.22 47.48 2.89
CA PHE A 867 38.79 46.14 2.69
C PHE A 867 38.09 45.06 3.55
N ASN A 868 37.03 45.43 4.26
CA ASN A 868 36.26 44.48 5.07
C ASN A 868 35.57 43.45 4.19
N ASP A 869 35.81 42.18 4.49
CA ASP A 869 35.09 41.08 3.87
C ASP A 869 33.68 40.93 4.44
N SER A 870 32.75 40.50 3.60
CA SER A 870 31.39 40.17 4.02
C SER A 870 30.91 38.87 3.42
N LEU A 871 30.33 38.04 4.29
CA LEU A 871 29.68 36.79 3.93
C LEU A 871 28.18 37.00 3.97
N THR A 872 27.48 36.67 2.90
CA THR A 872 26.02 36.54 2.94
C THR A 872 25.56 35.20 2.42
N ILE A 873 24.71 34.53 3.19
CA ILE A 873 24.01 33.31 2.79
C ILE A 873 22.54 33.68 2.63
N LYS A 874 21.97 33.41 1.46
CA LYS A 874 20.64 33.87 1.04
C LYS A 874 19.85 32.73 0.43
N LEU A 875 18.54 32.75 0.61
CA LEU A 875 17.58 31.97 -0.17
C LEU A 875 16.87 32.91 -1.14
N LYS A 876 16.98 32.65 -2.43
CA LYS A 876 16.29 33.40 -3.48
C LYS A 876 15.12 32.59 -4.02
N ALA A 877 13.96 33.21 -4.07
CA ALA A 877 12.71 32.61 -4.52
C ALA A 877 12.48 32.81 -6.04
N PRO A 878 11.55 32.05 -6.67
CA PRO A 878 11.27 32.14 -8.11
C PRO A 878 10.82 33.53 -8.57
N ASN A 879 10.13 34.27 -7.70
CA ASN A 879 9.68 35.64 -7.97
C ASN A 879 10.80 36.70 -7.80
N GLY A 880 12.03 36.26 -7.47
CA GLY A 880 13.19 37.12 -7.23
C GLY A 880 13.30 37.67 -5.81
N SER A 881 12.36 37.37 -4.89
CA SER A 881 12.49 37.78 -3.49
C SER A 881 13.64 37.05 -2.81
N VAL A 882 14.36 37.73 -1.93
CA VAL A 882 15.55 37.20 -1.27
C VAL A 882 15.34 37.22 0.24
N THR A 883 15.55 36.07 0.88
CA THR A 883 15.60 35.92 2.34
C THR A 883 17.05 35.72 2.75
N THR A 884 17.58 36.59 3.61
CA THR A 884 18.94 36.44 4.15
C THR A 884 18.92 35.41 5.28
N LEU A 885 19.68 34.32 5.13
CA LEU A 885 19.81 33.24 6.12
C LEU A 885 20.94 33.52 7.10
N ALA A 886 22.04 34.10 6.62
CA ALA A 886 23.15 34.60 7.44
C ALA A 886 23.77 35.82 6.75
N ASN A 887 24.22 36.80 7.52
CA ASN A 887 24.96 37.95 7.01
C ASN A 887 26.01 38.36 8.05
N GLU A 888 27.27 38.37 7.63
CA GLU A 888 28.39 38.76 8.48
C GLU A 888 29.26 39.78 7.75
N THR A 889 29.69 40.80 8.48
CA THR A 889 30.72 41.75 8.06
C THR A 889 31.74 41.76 9.17
N ILE A 890 33.00 41.44 8.87
CA ILE A 890 33.91 41.00 9.92
C ILE A 890 34.94 42.07 10.30
N ASN A 891 35.35 42.00 11.57
CA ASN A 891 36.36 42.81 12.23
C ASN A 891 37.32 41.86 12.97
N SER A 892 38.64 42.02 12.81
CA SER A 892 39.65 41.10 13.37
C SER A 892 39.58 40.88 14.88
N ALA A 893 38.97 41.80 15.64
CA ALA A 893 38.78 41.66 17.09
C ALA A 893 37.86 40.48 17.46
N GLN A 894 37.13 39.92 16.49
CA GLN A 894 36.21 38.78 16.68
C GLN A 894 36.84 37.43 16.32
N PHE A 895 38.09 37.40 15.85
CA PHE A 895 38.75 36.18 15.38
C PHE A 895 39.65 35.52 16.42
N SER A 896 39.56 34.19 16.50
CA SER A 896 40.57 33.37 17.18
C SER A 896 41.72 33.08 16.20
N PRO A 897 42.99 33.27 16.58
CA PRO A 897 44.11 32.92 15.72
C PRO A 897 44.18 31.41 15.53
N ILE A 898 44.50 30.98 14.31
CA ILE A 898 44.71 29.57 13.98
C ILE A 898 45.98 29.42 13.14
N SER A 899 46.81 28.46 13.51
CA SER A 899 48.08 28.16 12.85
C SER A 899 47.93 27.03 11.84
N GLY A 900 48.82 26.98 10.84
CA GLY A 900 48.93 25.82 9.95
C GLY A 900 48.00 25.87 8.73
N ILE A 901 47.40 27.03 8.44
CA ILE A 901 46.74 27.35 7.18
C ILE A 901 47.67 28.28 6.42
N ASP A 902 48.06 27.90 5.20
CA ASP A 902 48.96 28.67 4.32
C ASP A 902 48.12 29.24 3.18
N PHE A 903 47.82 30.53 3.24
CA PHE A 903 47.09 31.22 2.17
C PHE A 903 48.03 31.57 1.00
N PRO A 904 47.52 31.71 -0.24
CA PRO A 904 48.30 32.12 -1.39
C PRO A 904 49.02 33.47 -1.21
N GLY A 905 50.25 33.43 -0.70
CA GLY A 905 51.02 34.62 -0.33
C GLY A 905 52.10 34.36 0.72
N GLY A 906 52.04 33.20 1.40
CA GLY A 906 53.01 32.78 2.40
C GLY A 906 52.76 33.37 3.79
N ASP A 907 51.55 33.89 4.05
CA ASP A 907 51.09 34.28 5.37
C ASP A 907 50.51 33.06 6.10
N SER A 908 50.83 32.96 7.39
CA SER A 908 50.39 31.87 8.28
C SER A 908 49.58 32.39 9.46
N THR A 909 49.31 33.69 9.51
CA THR A 909 48.51 34.35 10.53
C THR A 909 47.12 34.64 10.01
N VAL A 910 46.20 33.74 10.34
CA VAL A 910 44.78 33.85 9.94
C VAL A 910 43.87 33.76 11.15
N GLY A 911 42.72 34.43 11.03
CA GLY A 911 41.67 34.44 12.04
C GLY A 911 40.44 33.69 11.53
N TRP A 912 39.70 33.01 12.43
CA TRP A 912 38.43 32.37 12.09
C TRP A 912 37.33 32.58 13.14
N THR A 913 36.08 32.60 12.70
CA THR A 913 34.91 32.96 13.53
C THR A 913 34.53 31.89 14.54
N GLY A 914 35.10 30.69 14.42
CA GLY A 914 34.49 29.48 14.95
C GLY A 914 33.27 29.04 14.13
N TRP A 915 32.79 27.83 14.40
CA TRP A 915 31.55 27.32 13.83
C TRP A 915 30.34 28.05 14.40
N LYS A 916 29.47 28.50 13.50
CA LYS A 916 28.15 29.07 13.79
C LYS A 916 27.08 28.16 13.21
N SER A 917 25.91 28.16 13.83
CA SER A 917 24.76 27.36 13.38
C SER A 917 23.64 28.28 12.92
N VAL A 918 23.02 27.93 11.80
CA VAL A 918 21.77 28.51 11.32
C VAL A 918 20.70 27.44 11.42
N SER A 919 19.54 27.81 11.94
CA SER A 919 18.31 27.04 11.87
C SER A 919 17.18 28.06 11.73
N MET A 920 16.51 28.03 10.58
CA MET A 920 15.52 29.02 10.22
C MET A 920 14.41 28.38 9.38
N GLU A 921 13.18 28.69 9.74
CA GLU A 921 11.99 28.46 8.95
C GLU A 921 11.80 29.62 7.97
N VAL A 922 11.89 29.35 6.66
CA VAL A 922 11.76 30.38 5.62
C VAL A 922 10.38 30.30 4.98
N PRO A 923 9.49 31.29 5.18
CA PRO A 923 8.16 31.28 4.57
C PRO A 923 8.22 31.32 3.04
N ILE A 924 7.46 30.44 2.39
CA ILE A 924 7.41 30.28 0.93
C ILE A 924 6.25 31.10 0.36
N SER A 925 6.32 32.42 0.56
CA SER A 925 5.31 33.36 0.04
C SER A 925 5.23 33.42 -1.49
N ALA A 926 6.27 32.95 -2.20
CA ALA A 926 6.28 32.85 -3.65
C ALA A 926 5.61 31.57 -4.18
N GLY A 927 5.26 30.62 -3.31
CA GLY A 927 4.72 29.31 -3.67
C GLY A 927 5.75 28.37 -4.29
N GLN A 928 5.27 27.34 -5.00
CA GLN A 928 6.12 26.36 -5.66
C GLN A 928 7.07 27.01 -6.69
N GLY A 929 8.24 26.40 -6.90
CA GLY A 929 9.13 26.74 -8.00
C GLY A 929 10.60 26.49 -7.69
N GLU A 930 11.48 27.03 -8.52
CA GLU A 930 12.93 26.92 -8.31
C GLU A 930 13.42 27.96 -7.29
N TYR A 931 14.02 27.45 -6.21
CA TYR A 931 14.69 28.24 -5.20
C TYR A 931 16.20 28.07 -5.31
N GLU A 932 16.94 29.12 -4.95
CA GLU A 932 18.41 29.13 -4.99
C GLU A 932 18.94 29.44 -3.58
N ILE A 933 19.69 28.52 -2.96
CA ILE A 933 20.55 28.84 -1.82
C ILE A 933 21.86 29.36 -2.38
N GLN A 934 22.18 30.61 -2.07
CA GLN A 934 23.34 31.35 -2.54
C GLN A 934 24.24 31.72 -1.37
N LEU A 935 25.51 31.38 -1.50
CA LEU A 935 26.56 31.74 -0.57
C LEU A 935 27.48 32.69 -1.31
N GLU A 936 27.48 33.93 -0.87
CA GLU A 936 28.22 35.01 -1.50
C GLU A 936 29.29 35.49 -0.53
N ASP A 937 30.52 35.42 -1.00
CA ASP A 937 31.65 36.05 -0.37
C ASP A 937 31.98 37.32 -1.15
N ALA A 938 31.72 38.47 -0.53
CA ALA A 938 32.04 39.78 -1.07
C ALA A 938 33.29 40.30 -0.36
N GLY A 939 34.44 39.80 -0.80
CA GLY A 939 35.76 40.28 -0.42
C GLY A 939 36.29 41.37 -1.36
N ASP A 940 37.52 41.82 -1.11
CA ASP A 940 38.23 42.73 -2.00
C ASP A 940 39.20 42.01 -2.94
N SER A 941 40.00 42.73 -3.74
CA SER A 941 40.97 42.14 -4.69
C SER A 941 42.34 41.84 -4.08
N ILE A 942 42.50 42.03 -2.76
CA ILE A 942 43.78 42.11 -2.05
C ILE A 942 43.93 40.98 -1.04
N TYR A 943 42.86 40.60 -0.32
CA TYR A 943 42.89 39.58 0.72
C TYR A 943 41.95 38.40 0.45
N ASP A 944 42.46 37.18 0.63
CA ASP A 944 41.76 35.92 0.37
C ASP A 944 40.92 35.51 1.59
N THR A 945 39.66 35.16 1.32
CA THR A 945 38.70 34.68 2.31
C THR A 945 38.36 33.22 2.06
N VAL A 946 38.00 32.53 3.14
CA VAL A 946 37.50 31.15 3.07
C VAL A 946 36.20 31.04 3.84
N LEU A 947 35.17 30.65 3.11
CA LEU A 947 33.91 30.19 3.66
C LEU A 947 33.96 28.67 3.80
N LEU A 948 33.73 28.20 5.03
CA LEU A 948 33.47 26.82 5.33
C LEU A 948 31.97 26.64 5.57
N ILE A 949 31.37 25.66 4.92
CA ILE A 949 29.99 25.23 5.21
C ILE A 949 30.00 23.75 5.51
N ASP A 950 29.35 23.41 6.61
CA ASP A 950 29.12 22.04 7.00
C ASP A 950 27.62 21.79 6.97
N ARG A 951 27.26 20.88 6.05
CA ARG A 951 25.95 20.29 5.84
C ARG A 951 24.76 21.25 5.82
N ILE A 952 24.21 21.49 4.62
CA ILE A 952 22.89 22.12 4.49
C ILE A 952 21.81 21.02 4.51
N LYS A 953 20.85 21.16 5.42
CA LYS A 953 19.72 20.23 5.60
C LYS A 953 18.40 20.96 5.78
N PHE A 954 17.30 20.24 5.53
CA PHE A 954 16.00 20.64 6.05
C PHE A 954 15.81 19.97 7.40
N ASP A 955 15.43 20.73 8.42
CA ASP A 955 15.36 20.20 9.79
C ASP A 955 14.00 20.52 10.41
N THR A 956 13.12 19.54 10.38
CA THR A 956 11.78 19.62 10.97
C THR A 956 11.78 19.36 12.48
N ASN A 957 12.94 19.07 13.09
CA ASN A 957 13.05 18.82 14.53
C ASN A 957 13.40 20.11 15.29
N ASN A 958 12.42 21.01 15.39
CA ASN A 958 12.39 22.02 16.46
C ASN A 958 11.01 22.07 17.10
#